data_AF-A0A7M7HGU3-F1
#
_entry.id   AF-A0A7M7HGU3-F1
#
_cell.length_a   1.000
_cell.length_b   1.000
_cell.length_c   1.000
_cell.angle_alpha   90.00
_cell.angle_beta   90.00
_cell.angle_gamma   90.00
#
_symmetry.space_group_name_H-M   'P 1'
#
loop_
_entity.id
_entity.type
_entity.pdbx_description
1 polymer ?
#
loop_
_entity_poly.entity_id
_entity_poly.type
_entity_poly.pdbx_seq_one_letter_code
_entity_poly.pdbx_strand_id
1 'polypeptide(L)'
;MLTKAVGVSIWILLSFSYFRVSRATEPEEDSNAYCDDEYRAKYIVTKSLFSSGQKAPEANYGISSRSHGTAAHHDGYGALTGIKNASSRDNDSDYDETGDNDHRQDRPTNNRRSLAAGHQRSSSDESSTLKSITGNSSSSDDQTKRRPISILIKAVIGIELKRSGSNELTMDFEKSRRKRAVEVWEGENTCRPGRRVIGGSAAKDIEDLPYMVFVDSGCGGSVIGDSWVITASHCINPDGPVYVYAGSLKLHGGCRHKIERIVKHPNYDEKLFIFDIALLKLFQPLIFSPAIKAIPMSLDTPRPGDCGMVSGWGATMLNGTMVYDMRAALIPVVAKRRCSMFKNIGVGQFCAGFRDAQSDTCQGDSGGPFVVKGSIVGIVSYGYKCAIPETPGVYVDVAYFRRVRDFIRKLRAVVSLTALIMATVDLSTIKIEKRELHVPTLEEVKNVFLKALKENFEEAEVEVVDCPDLTEEPFTLAAPGLGGRLNIIEVGGPSFLLPSVQKDKVYDVQPLLEEIKYGDRAFVAGAGAGPWPYKNSNCEMMMNVMINSSKLKNQTRIATVNTEDETCVLETLKGNETRFALLANLFLCEGITGKVLKVHAKKRIGKKDFIATMQQALAQHYTDKLVGLGGSFVMKEGKAKQHIMSDFSEKPLNSVKELDDWLHYYDMSAPLIAVGTFVSAETDLDLRVQHFHSFSHHGEGGHYHIDTTPDTVEYLGYFNLGEVLYRVDKPPMALQFGKD
;
A
#
# COMPACT_ATOMS: atom_id res chain seq x y z
N MET A 1 7.33 -9.35 45.84
CA MET A 1 7.35 -9.30 44.36
C MET A 1 6.34 -8.28 43.87
N LEU A 2 6.71 -7.01 43.65
CA LEU A 2 5.79 -5.98 43.10
C LEU A 2 6.57 -4.69 42.72
N THR A 3 7.54 -4.79 41.80
CA THR A 3 8.41 -3.63 41.44
C THR A 3 9.17 -3.77 40.11
N LYS A 4 8.78 -4.69 39.21
CA LYS A 4 9.51 -4.96 37.94
C LYS A 4 8.68 -4.91 36.65
N ALA A 5 7.42 -4.48 36.71
CA ALA A 5 6.54 -4.40 35.52
C ALA A 5 6.55 -3.02 34.82
N VAL A 6 6.90 -1.94 35.52
CA VAL A 6 6.75 -0.56 35.00
C VAL A 6 7.93 -0.09 34.14
N GLY A 7 9.09 -0.74 34.25
CA GLY A 7 10.33 -0.31 33.57
C GLY A 7 10.43 -0.56 32.06
N VAL A 8 9.49 -1.30 31.46
CA VAL A 8 9.56 -1.71 30.04
C VAL A 8 8.80 -0.74 29.12
N SER A 9 7.69 -0.16 29.59
CA SER A 9 6.78 0.63 28.74
C SER A 9 7.32 2.01 28.33
N ILE A 10 8.24 2.59 29.11
CA ILE A 10 8.78 3.93 28.86
C ILE A 10 9.92 3.92 27.83
N TRP A 11 10.70 2.83 27.75
CA TRP A 11 11.73 2.67 26.71
C TRP A 11 11.16 2.49 25.31
N ILE A 12 9.96 1.92 25.18
CA ILE A 12 9.27 1.79 23.89
C ILE A 12 8.87 3.19 23.36
N LEU A 13 8.33 4.07 24.20
CA LEU A 13 7.90 5.41 23.78
C LEU A 13 9.08 6.33 23.44
N LEU A 14 10.17 6.30 24.22
CA LEU A 14 11.37 7.11 23.93
C LEU A 14 12.18 6.61 22.70
N SER A 15 11.87 5.42 22.17
CA SER A 15 12.49 4.91 20.94
C SER A 15 11.87 5.47 19.65
N PHE A 16 10.70 6.13 19.71
CA PHE A 16 10.03 6.65 18.50
C PHE A 16 10.61 7.98 17.97
N SER A 17 11.44 8.68 18.74
CA SER A 17 12.00 9.99 18.39
C SER A 17 13.12 9.96 17.32
N TYR A 18 13.41 8.80 16.72
CA TYR A 18 14.52 8.61 15.76
C TYR A 18 14.07 8.31 14.31
N PHE A 19 12.84 8.67 13.93
CA PHE A 19 12.47 8.77 12.51
C PHE A 19 13.00 10.09 11.91
N ARG A 20 14.19 10.05 11.29
CA ARG A 20 14.74 11.19 10.54
C ARG A 20 14.03 11.33 9.19
N VAL A 21 12.84 11.93 9.20
CA VAL A 21 12.07 12.26 8.00
C VAL A 21 12.67 13.51 7.34
N SER A 22 13.56 13.35 6.36
CA SER A 22 13.89 14.47 5.45
C SER A 22 12.64 14.82 4.64
N ARG A 23 12.05 15.99 4.89
CA ARG A 23 11.03 16.59 4.03
C ARG A 23 11.75 17.22 2.84
N ALA A 24 11.51 16.72 1.63
CA ALA A 24 11.97 17.41 0.42
C ALA A 24 11.38 18.83 0.39
N THR A 25 12.13 19.79 -0.15
CA THR A 25 11.76 21.21 -0.12
C THR A 25 10.47 21.50 -0.89
N GLU A 26 9.76 22.54 -0.45
CA GLU A 26 8.45 22.90 -1.00
C GLU A 26 8.60 23.51 -2.40
N PRO A 27 7.70 23.19 -3.36
CA PRO A 27 7.89 23.55 -4.75
C PRO A 27 7.29 24.91 -5.13
N GLU A 28 8.00 25.65 -6.00
CA GLU A 28 7.38 26.58 -6.94
C GLU A 28 6.64 25.81 -8.06
N GLU A 29 5.90 26.53 -8.91
CA GLU A 29 4.95 25.97 -9.88
C GLU A 29 5.61 25.19 -11.06
N ASP A 30 5.81 23.87 -10.91
CA ASP A 30 6.00 22.94 -12.04
C ASP A 30 5.32 21.58 -11.76
N SER A 31 3.99 21.54 -11.93
CA SER A 31 3.15 20.39 -11.60
C SER A 31 2.81 19.52 -12.83
N ASN A 32 3.67 18.52 -13.14
CA ASN A 32 3.26 17.22 -13.70
C ASN A 32 4.45 16.25 -13.89
N ALA A 33 4.16 14.95 -14.02
CA ALA A 33 5.10 14.00 -14.60
C ALA A 33 5.36 14.35 -16.07
N TYR A 34 6.62 14.50 -16.45
CA TYR A 34 7.04 14.90 -17.80
C TYR A 34 7.64 13.70 -18.52
N CYS A 35 7.06 13.29 -19.64
CA CYS A 35 7.64 12.30 -20.54
C CYS A 35 8.28 12.97 -21.75
N ASP A 36 9.45 12.49 -22.17
CA ASP A 36 10.13 12.97 -23.39
C ASP A 36 9.36 12.60 -24.68
N ASP A 37 9.69 13.28 -25.78
CA ASP A 37 8.99 13.12 -27.05
C ASP A 37 9.18 11.72 -27.68
N GLU A 38 10.27 11.02 -27.36
CA GLU A 38 10.56 9.67 -27.83
C GLU A 38 9.63 8.64 -27.17
N TYR A 39 9.45 8.74 -25.85
CA TYR A 39 8.47 7.96 -25.10
C TYR A 39 7.05 8.32 -25.52
N ARG A 40 6.73 9.62 -25.67
CA ARG A 40 5.39 10.08 -26.10
C ARG A 40 5.03 9.54 -27.48
N ALA A 41 5.95 9.61 -28.44
CA ALA A 41 5.72 9.12 -29.80
C ALA A 41 5.57 7.59 -29.88
N LYS A 42 6.30 6.80 -29.07
CA LYS A 42 6.18 5.33 -29.08
C LYS A 42 5.00 4.81 -28.24
N TYR A 43 4.63 5.47 -27.13
CA TYR A 43 3.72 4.91 -26.11
C TYR A 43 2.53 5.79 -25.68
N ILE A 44 2.46 7.07 -26.07
CA ILE A 44 1.35 7.98 -25.70
C ILE A 44 0.62 8.49 -26.96
N VAL A 45 0.50 7.62 -27.97
CA VAL A 45 -0.27 7.91 -29.20
C VAL A 45 -1.76 8.04 -28.85
N THR A 46 -2.34 9.21 -29.10
CA THR A 46 -3.70 9.56 -28.67
C THR A 46 -4.79 8.87 -29.50
N LYS A 47 -5.88 8.49 -28.81
CA LYS A 47 -7.17 8.18 -29.45
C LYS A 47 -7.67 9.43 -30.20
N SER A 48 -7.50 9.47 -31.52
CA SER A 48 -8.05 10.52 -32.41
C SER A 48 -8.85 9.96 -33.59
N LEU A 49 -9.31 8.71 -33.48
CA LEU A 49 -10.24 8.07 -34.41
C LEU A 49 -11.44 7.49 -33.65
N PHE A 50 -12.41 8.35 -33.30
CA PHE A 50 -13.86 8.11 -33.37
C PHE A 50 -14.63 9.34 -32.87
N SER A 51 -15.73 9.69 -33.56
CA SER A 51 -16.45 10.98 -33.50
C SER A 51 -15.61 12.21 -33.94
N SER A 52 -16.17 13.22 -34.58
CA SER A 52 -17.55 13.42 -35.06
C SER A 52 -17.58 13.70 -36.58
N GLY A 53 -18.69 13.37 -37.23
CA GLY A 53 -18.90 13.66 -38.65
C GLY A 53 -19.90 14.80 -38.86
N GLN A 54 -19.42 16.00 -39.12
CA GLN A 54 -20.21 17.14 -39.63
C GLN A 54 -19.39 18.00 -40.59
N LYS A 55 -20.04 18.65 -41.56
CA LYS A 55 -19.41 19.34 -42.69
C LYS A 55 -19.45 20.87 -42.56
N ALA A 56 -18.27 21.49 -42.71
CA ALA A 56 -18.05 22.80 -43.36
C ALA A 56 -18.70 24.02 -42.63
N PRO A 57 -18.52 25.29 -43.07
CA PRO A 57 -18.03 25.81 -44.36
C PRO A 57 -16.58 26.35 -44.36
N GLU A 58 -16.07 26.62 -45.57
CA GLU A 58 -14.81 27.33 -45.83
C GLU A 58 -15.02 28.86 -45.86
N ALA A 59 -13.96 29.63 -45.54
CA ALA A 59 -13.82 31.03 -45.93
C ALA A 59 -12.33 31.37 -46.13
N ASN A 60 -12.03 32.33 -47.03
CA ASN A 60 -10.68 32.57 -47.57
C ASN A 60 -9.99 33.85 -47.04
N TYR A 61 -8.71 33.98 -47.40
CA TYR A 61 -7.81 35.15 -47.27
C TYR A 61 -7.21 35.41 -45.87
N GLY A 62 -5.96 35.89 -45.75
CA GLY A 62 -4.99 36.19 -46.82
C GLY A 62 -3.57 36.46 -46.29
N ILE A 63 -2.57 36.45 -47.18
CA ILE A 63 -1.14 36.62 -46.87
C ILE A 63 -0.72 38.09 -47.00
N SER A 64 0.31 38.49 -46.23
CA SER A 64 1.25 39.64 -46.41
C SER A 64 1.12 40.79 -45.39
N SER A 65 2.13 41.65 -45.16
CA SER A 65 3.60 41.45 -45.02
C SER A 65 4.30 42.76 -44.62
N ARG A 66 5.32 42.72 -43.73
CA ARG A 66 6.27 43.83 -43.42
C ARG A 66 5.58 45.09 -42.81
N SER A 67 6.25 46.12 -42.27
CA SER A 67 7.68 46.43 -42.02
C SER A 67 7.87 47.34 -40.78
N HIS A 68 9.13 47.67 -40.44
CA HIS A 68 9.56 48.51 -39.30
C HIS A 68 8.99 49.95 -39.22
N GLY A 69 9.11 50.55 -38.02
CA GLY A 69 9.01 52.00 -37.76
C GLY A 69 8.91 52.33 -36.25
N THR A 70 9.95 52.17 -35.43
CA THR A 70 10.92 53.22 -35.01
C THR A 70 10.33 54.49 -34.34
N ALA A 71 10.40 54.51 -33.00
CA ALA A 71 10.74 55.62 -32.09
C ALA A 71 10.09 57.02 -32.18
N ALA A 72 9.59 57.51 -31.02
CA ALA A 72 9.90 58.84 -30.47
C ALA A 72 9.51 58.96 -28.98
N HIS A 73 10.19 59.83 -28.22
CA HIS A 73 9.79 60.33 -26.89
C HIS A 73 8.90 61.58 -27.03
N HIS A 74 8.05 61.89 -26.04
CA HIS A 74 8.27 63.00 -25.07
C HIS A 74 7.13 63.17 -24.04
N ASP A 75 7.52 63.60 -22.84
CA ASP A 75 6.87 64.46 -21.81
C ASP A 75 5.39 64.29 -21.39
N GLY A 76 5.01 64.54 -20.13
CA GLY A 76 5.85 64.84 -18.96
C GLY A 76 5.11 65.45 -17.75
N TYR A 77 5.85 65.55 -16.64
CA TYR A 77 5.59 66.32 -15.40
C TYR A 77 4.39 65.99 -14.48
N GLY A 78 4.71 65.91 -13.18
CA GLY A 78 3.76 65.70 -12.08
C GLY A 78 4.48 65.45 -10.74
N ALA A 79 5.29 66.41 -10.26
CA ALA A 79 6.15 66.25 -9.09
C ALA A 79 5.81 67.24 -7.96
N LEU A 80 6.08 66.87 -6.69
CA LEU A 80 6.38 67.78 -5.57
C LEU A 80 6.92 67.01 -4.35
N THR A 81 8.08 67.45 -3.80
CA THR A 81 8.62 67.29 -2.40
C THR A 81 8.49 65.95 -1.64
N GLY A 82 9.51 65.36 -0.99
CA GLY A 82 10.71 65.92 -0.32
C GLY A 82 10.49 65.96 1.21
N ILE A 83 11.39 65.58 2.13
CA ILE A 83 12.85 65.80 2.24
C ILE A 83 13.45 64.94 3.40
N LYS A 84 14.64 64.31 3.20
CA LYS A 84 15.77 64.01 4.16
C LYS A 84 15.48 63.29 5.53
N ASN A 85 16.43 62.70 6.27
CA ASN A 85 17.86 62.36 6.08
C ASN A 85 18.24 61.13 6.95
N ALA A 86 19.44 60.58 6.76
CA ALA A 86 20.04 59.56 7.65
C ALA A 86 21.02 60.15 8.69
N SER A 87 21.28 59.41 9.77
CA SER A 87 22.54 59.47 10.55
C SER A 87 22.71 58.23 11.45
N SER A 88 23.95 57.77 11.60
CA SER A 88 24.38 56.72 12.53
C SER A 88 24.50 57.20 13.99
N ARG A 89 24.56 56.26 14.94
CA ARG A 89 25.65 56.19 15.94
C ARG A 89 25.66 54.91 16.78
N ASP A 90 26.83 54.69 17.35
CA ASP A 90 27.30 53.54 18.12
C ASP A 90 27.01 53.70 19.63
N ASN A 91 27.16 52.62 20.40
CA ASN A 91 27.94 52.59 21.65
C ASN A 91 28.06 51.19 22.27
N ASP A 92 29.10 51.00 23.08
CA ASP A 92 29.64 49.72 23.56
C ASP A 92 29.22 49.30 24.99
N SER A 93 29.76 48.15 25.40
CA SER A 93 30.30 47.79 26.73
C SER A 93 29.40 47.11 27.79
N ASP A 94 29.78 45.84 28.06
CA ASP A 94 30.16 45.23 29.34
C ASP A 94 29.29 45.38 30.60
N TYR A 95 29.15 44.26 31.35
CA TYR A 95 29.82 44.07 32.66
C TYR A 95 29.65 42.64 33.22
N ASP A 96 30.76 42.02 33.65
CA ASP A 96 31.00 41.09 34.79
C ASP A 96 30.04 39.95 35.22
N GLU A 97 30.46 38.92 35.99
CA GLU A 97 31.73 38.17 36.14
C GLU A 97 31.44 36.96 37.09
N THR A 98 32.44 36.09 37.36
CA THR A 98 32.43 34.94 38.30
C THR A 98 31.46 33.79 37.95
N GLY A 99 31.64 32.52 38.35
CA GLY A 99 32.63 31.82 39.19
C GLY A 99 31.95 30.57 39.81
N ASP A 100 32.61 29.55 40.37
CA ASP A 100 34.01 29.14 40.39
C ASP A 100 34.10 27.67 40.94
N ASN A 101 35.17 26.93 40.64
CA ASN A 101 35.62 25.66 41.31
C ASN A 101 34.70 24.40 41.34
N ASP A 102 35.16 23.16 41.64
CA ASP A 102 36.43 22.43 41.35
C ASP A 102 36.27 20.91 41.73
N HIS A 103 37.24 20.09 41.33
CA HIS A 103 37.83 18.93 42.04
C HIS A 103 37.29 17.47 41.90
N ARG A 104 38.24 16.62 41.42
CA ARG A 104 38.65 15.26 41.89
C ARG A 104 37.69 14.07 41.65
N GLN A 105 38.11 13.02 40.93
CA GLN A 105 38.93 11.86 41.39
C GLN A 105 38.25 11.11 42.55
N ASP A 106 37.88 9.83 42.45
CA ASP A 106 38.85 8.72 42.42
C ASP A 106 38.30 7.32 41.98
N ARG A 107 39.19 6.30 41.95
CA ARG A 107 38.89 4.83 41.92
C ARG A 107 39.26 4.21 43.31
N PRO A 108 39.40 2.87 43.55
CA PRO A 108 38.96 1.63 42.87
C PRO A 108 37.93 0.83 43.77
N THR A 109 37.82 -0.51 44.00
CA THR A 109 38.55 -1.77 43.70
C THR A 109 37.59 -3.01 43.67
N ASN A 110 37.99 -4.08 42.96
CA ASN A 110 37.72 -5.52 43.26
C ASN A 110 36.25 -6.03 43.32
N ASN A 111 35.88 -7.32 43.28
CA ASN A 111 36.53 -8.65 43.44
C ASN A 111 35.58 -9.73 42.78
N ARG A 112 35.83 -11.03 42.53
CA ARG A 112 36.97 -11.98 42.67
C ARG A 112 36.66 -13.32 41.94
N ARG A 113 37.49 -13.82 40.99
CA ARG A 113 37.87 -15.28 40.81
C ARG A 113 38.58 -15.60 39.47
N SER A 114 39.39 -16.66 39.49
CA SER A 114 40.31 -17.13 38.43
C SER A 114 40.82 -18.56 38.75
N LEU A 115 41.73 -19.12 37.92
CA LEU A 115 42.47 -20.41 38.06
C LEU A 115 41.65 -21.69 37.74
N ALA A 116 42.20 -22.84 37.29
CA ALA A 116 43.48 -23.24 36.64
C ALA A 116 43.27 -24.70 36.10
N ALA A 117 43.69 -25.11 34.89
CA ALA A 117 45.02 -25.47 34.34
C ALA A 117 45.59 -26.87 34.71
N GLY A 118 45.85 -27.71 33.68
CA GLY A 118 46.71 -28.93 33.69
C GLY A 118 46.03 -30.31 33.90
N HIS A 119 46.65 -31.48 33.60
CA HIS A 119 47.64 -31.85 32.56
C HIS A 119 47.87 -33.40 32.49
N GLN A 120 47.90 -34.00 31.28
CA GLN A 120 48.58 -35.27 30.88
C GLN A 120 48.19 -36.72 31.37
N ARG A 121 48.23 -37.66 30.39
CA ARG A 121 48.59 -39.12 30.41
C ARG A 121 47.64 -40.20 31.03
N SER A 122 47.75 -41.52 30.73
CA SER A 122 47.89 -42.30 29.44
C SER A 122 48.12 -43.82 29.67
N SER A 123 47.32 -44.73 29.08
CA SER A 123 47.59 -46.19 28.87
C SER A 123 46.37 -46.83 28.13
N SER A 124 46.49 -47.52 26.98
CA SER A 124 46.98 -48.91 26.69
C SER A 124 45.85 -49.97 26.74
N ASP A 125 45.85 -51.13 26.06
CA ASP A 125 46.72 -51.77 25.02
C ASP A 125 45.81 -52.18 23.81
N GLU A 126 46.03 -53.10 22.85
CA GLU A 126 47.05 -54.13 22.47
C GLU A 126 47.00 -54.28 20.89
N SER A 127 47.45 -55.27 20.09
CA SER A 127 47.98 -56.65 20.27
C SER A 127 48.91 -57.10 19.09
N SER A 128 49.36 -58.35 19.20
CA SER A 128 50.10 -59.31 18.33
C SER A 128 49.62 -59.55 16.87
N THR A 129 50.29 -60.29 15.94
CA THR A 129 51.72 -60.59 15.53
C THR A 129 51.65 -61.21 14.07
N LEU A 130 52.52 -62.01 13.38
CA LEU A 130 53.79 -62.73 13.61
C LEU A 130 54.47 -63.25 12.28
N LYS A 131 55.81 -63.14 12.11
CA LYS A 131 56.74 -63.95 11.22
C LYS A 131 56.49 -63.98 9.66
N SER A 132 57.43 -64.38 8.76
CA SER A 132 58.92 -64.44 8.69
C SER A 132 59.44 -64.93 7.29
N ILE A 133 60.78 -64.93 7.05
CA ILE A 133 61.60 -65.65 6.00
C ILE A 133 62.26 -64.75 4.90
N THR A 134 63.33 -65.26 4.28
CA THR A 134 64.48 -64.55 3.65
C THR A 134 64.79 -64.96 2.19
N GLY A 135 65.63 -64.16 1.48
CA GLY A 135 66.18 -64.43 0.12
C GLY A 135 67.36 -63.49 -0.21
N ASN A 136 68.23 -63.80 -1.18
CA ASN A 136 69.57 -63.17 -1.33
C ASN A 136 70.14 -63.13 -2.79
N SER A 137 71.11 -62.24 -3.09
CA SER A 137 71.91 -62.09 -4.37
C SER A 137 71.13 -61.66 -5.65
N SER A 138 71.66 -61.20 -6.81
CA SER A 138 72.96 -60.67 -7.38
C SER A 138 72.68 -60.13 -8.82
N SER A 139 73.52 -59.44 -9.63
CA SER A 139 74.73 -58.57 -9.52
C SER A 139 74.99 -57.81 -10.87
N SER A 140 76.03 -56.96 -10.94
CA SER A 140 76.84 -56.54 -12.13
C SER A 140 76.20 -55.87 -13.39
N ASP A 141 76.48 -54.57 -13.52
CA ASP A 141 77.14 -53.85 -14.65
C ASP A 141 76.57 -53.69 -16.09
N ASP A 142 76.19 -52.43 -16.36
CA ASP A 142 76.70 -51.51 -17.41
C ASP A 142 76.09 -51.39 -18.85
N GLN A 143 76.36 -50.21 -19.44
CA GLN A 143 75.75 -49.53 -20.60
C GLN A 143 75.91 -50.24 -21.97
N THR A 144 75.01 -50.12 -22.95
CA THR A 144 74.69 -48.85 -23.64
C THR A 144 73.43 -48.90 -24.55
N LYS A 145 72.74 -47.75 -24.62
CA LYS A 145 71.86 -47.23 -25.69
C LYS A 145 71.42 -48.15 -26.86
N ARG A 146 70.19 -48.66 -26.78
CA ARG A 146 69.20 -48.59 -27.88
C ARG A 146 67.85 -48.09 -27.33
N ARG A 147 67.08 -47.30 -28.09
CA ARG A 147 65.76 -46.76 -27.68
C ARG A 147 64.65 -47.78 -28.00
N PRO A 148 63.84 -48.27 -27.04
CA PRO A 148 62.73 -49.17 -27.32
C PRO A 148 61.37 -48.59 -26.90
N ILE A 149 60.49 -48.34 -27.88
CA ILE A 149 59.02 -48.43 -27.85
C ILE A 149 58.22 -47.48 -26.90
N SER A 150 58.77 -47.02 -25.77
CA SER A 150 58.07 -46.22 -24.75
C SER A 150 57.57 -44.84 -25.21
N ILE A 151 58.11 -44.32 -26.32
CA ILE A 151 57.77 -43.00 -26.86
C ILE A 151 56.42 -43.01 -27.60
N LEU A 152 56.04 -44.13 -28.25
CA LEU A 152 54.86 -44.14 -29.14
C LEU A 152 53.53 -44.23 -28.39
N ILE A 153 53.51 -44.85 -27.19
CA ILE A 153 52.29 -45.06 -26.39
C ILE A 153 51.93 -43.80 -25.57
N LYS A 154 52.93 -43.03 -25.12
CA LYS A 154 52.71 -41.81 -24.32
C LYS A 154 51.90 -40.73 -25.06
N ALA A 155 51.95 -40.70 -26.39
CA ALA A 155 51.31 -39.66 -27.21
C ALA A 155 49.78 -39.80 -27.34
N VAL A 156 49.21 -41.00 -27.14
CA VAL A 156 47.80 -41.29 -27.47
C VAL A 156 46.92 -41.48 -26.24
N ILE A 157 47.43 -42.10 -25.16
CA ILE A 157 46.61 -42.51 -23.99
C ILE A 157 47.11 -41.88 -22.68
N GLY A 158 48.30 -41.28 -22.64
CA GLY A 158 48.79 -40.51 -21.49
C GLY A 158 49.09 -41.32 -20.22
N ILE A 159 49.24 -42.64 -20.32
CA ILE A 159 49.60 -43.53 -19.20
C ILE A 159 51.12 -43.74 -19.18
N GLU A 160 51.71 -43.71 -17.98
CA GLU A 160 53.13 -43.98 -17.75
C GLU A 160 53.30 -45.27 -16.94
N LEU A 161 53.67 -46.36 -17.61
CA LEU A 161 53.93 -47.64 -16.97
C LEU A 161 55.27 -47.60 -16.22
N LYS A 162 55.24 -47.87 -14.91
CA LYS A 162 56.43 -48.20 -14.11
C LYS A 162 56.52 -49.71 -13.90
N ARG A 163 57.74 -50.23 -14.01
CA ARG A 163 58.07 -51.63 -13.75
C ARG A 163 58.56 -51.75 -12.30
N SER A 164 57.92 -52.59 -11.50
CA SER A 164 58.38 -52.95 -10.16
C SER A 164 59.25 -54.22 -10.20
N GLY A 165 59.87 -54.57 -9.07
CA GLY A 165 60.85 -55.66 -8.93
C GLY A 165 60.28 -57.09 -8.87
N SER A 166 59.19 -57.36 -9.58
CA SER A 166 58.61 -58.70 -9.78
C SER A 166 57.74 -58.69 -11.05
N ASN A 167 57.33 -59.86 -11.56
CA ASN A 167 56.60 -59.98 -12.83
C ASN A 167 55.09 -59.67 -12.73
N GLU A 168 54.71 -58.58 -12.03
CA GLU A 168 53.35 -58.03 -12.07
C GLU A 168 53.35 -56.54 -12.45
N LEU A 169 52.35 -56.15 -13.25
CA LEU A 169 52.09 -54.78 -13.66
C LEU A 169 50.87 -54.25 -12.90
N THR A 170 51.10 -53.43 -11.88
CA THR A 170 50.04 -52.79 -11.09
C THR A 170 49.81 -51.34 -11.52
N MET A 171 48.55 -50.90 -11.51
CA MET A 171 48.14 -49.54 -11.90
C MET A 171 48.09 -48.59 -10.68
N ASP A 172 49.02 -47.64 -10.59
CA ASP A 172 48.94 -46.52 -9.61
C ASP A 172 47.87 -45.51 -10.06
N PHE A 173 46.71 -45.54 -9.41
CA PHE A 173 45.59 -44.64 -9.70
C PHE A 173 45.70 -43.25 -9.05
N GLU A 174 46.59 -43.04 -8.07
CA GLU A 174 46.55 -41.84 -7.23
C GLU A 174 47.26 -40.62 -7.82
N LYS A 175 48.26 -40.83 -8.70
CA LYS A 175 49.10 -39.71 -9.21
C LYS A 175 48.58 -39.00 -10.47
N SER A 176 47.48 -39.45 -11.07
CA SER A 176 46.88 -38.80 -12.24
C SER A 176 46.05 -37.53 -11.89
N ARG A 177 45.56 -37.42 -10.64
CA ARG A 177 44.73 -36.27 -10.17
C ARG A 177 45.54 -35.01 -9.78
N ARG A 178 46.67 -34.75 -10.44
CA ARG A 178 47.39 -33.46 -10.40
C ARG A 178 47.47 -32.72 -11.74
N LYS A 179 46.49 -32.93 -12.63
CA LYS A 179 46.00 -31.79 -13.43
C LYS A 179 45.50 -30.72 -12.45
N ARG A 180 45.86 -29.46 -12.70
CA ARG A 180 45.52 -28.31 -11.86
C ARG A 180 43.99 -28.19 -11.82
N ALA A 181 43.37 -28.62 -10.73
CA ALA A 181 41.94 -28.46 -10.53
C ALA A 181 41.64 -26.96 -10.47
N VAL A 182 40.97 -26.43 -11.50
CA VAL A 182 40.33 -25.12 -11.39
C VAL A 182 39.25 -25.29 -10.34
N GLU A 183 39.47 -24.74 -9.15
CA GLU A 183 38.46 -24.71 -8.10
C GLU A 183 37.34 -23.77 -8.53
N VAL A 184 36.40 -24.32 -9.29
CA VAL A 184 35.19 -23.64 -9.75
C VAL A 184 34.44 -23.12 -8.54
N TRP A 185 33.93 -21.90 -8.62
CA TRP A 185 33.05 -21.38 -7.57
C TRP A 185 31.71 -22.12 -7.61
N GLU A 186 31.22 -22.58 -6.46
CA GLU A 186 29.91 -23.23 -6.37
C GLU A 186 28.81 -22.26 -6.85
N GLY A 187 28.26 -22.57 -8.02
CA GLY A 187 27.29 -21.75 -8.75
C GLY A 187 27.78 -21.19 -10.10
N GLU A 188 29.08 -21.25 -10.40
CA GLU A 188 29.67 -20.60 -11.58
C GLU A 188 29.32 -21.31 -12.91
N ASN A 189 29.24 -22.65 -12.91
CA ASN A 189 29.05 -23.45 -14.12
C ASN A 189 27.64 -23.37 -14.77
N THR A 190 26.62 -22.84 -14.08
CA THR A 190 25.25 -22.78 -14.58
C THR A 190 25.00 -21.55 -15.46
N CYS A 191 25.78 -20.49 -15.30
CA CYS A 191 25.56 -19.20 -15.95
C CYS A 191 26.60 -18.97 -17.04
N ARG A 192 26.20 -19.03 -18.31
CA ARG A 192 27.10 -18.67 -19.42
C ARG A 192 27.31 -17.15 -19.41
N PRO A 193 28.57 -16.64 -19.26
CA PRO A 193 28.82 -15.21 -19.23
C PRO A 193 28.47 -14.53 -20.55
N GLY A 194 27.92 -13.31 -20.44
CA GLY A 194 27.91 -12.33 -21.53
C GLY A 194 29.28 -11.63 -21.66
N ARG A 195 29.34 -10.48 -22.34
CA ARG A 195 30.53 -9.60 -22.35
C ARG A 195 30.17 -8.10 -22.35
N ARG A 196 30.72 -7.32 -21.38
CA ARG A 196 30.93 -5.82 -21.27
C ARG A 196 30.03 -4.90 -20.38
N VAL A 197 29.75 -5.29 -19.13
CA VAL A 197 29.67 -4.48 -17.89
C VAL A 197 30.80 -5.05 -17.00
N ILE A 198 31.98 -4.91 -17.60
CA ILE A 198 32.91 -5.99 -17.96
C ILE A 198 32.25 -7.29 -18.57
N GLY A 199 31.01 -7.68 -18.19
CA GLY A 199 30.21 -8.84 -18.68
C GLY A 199 28.80 -8.71 -19.32
N GLY A 200 28.13 -7.56 -19.40
CA GLY A 200 26.86 -7.36 -20.13
C GLY A 200 26.92 -6.59 -21.48
N SER A 201 25.85 -6.62 -22.27
CA SER A 201 25.71 -5.77 -23.48
C SER A 201 24.98 -4.47 -23.16
N ALA A 202 24.92 -3.52 -24.12
CA ALA A 202 23.85 -2.53 -24.10
C ALA A 202 22.49 -3.26 -24.21
N ALA A 203 21.47 -2.72 -23.54
CA ALA A 203 20.09 -3.14 -23.74
C ALA A 203 19.61 -2.78 -25.17
N LYS A 204 18.57 -3.45 -25.67
CA LYS A 204 18.09 -3.29 -27.05
C LYS A 204 16.70 -2.67 -27.14
N ASP A 205 15.77 -3.13 -26.32
CA ASP A 205 14.51 -2.44 -26.07
C ASP A 205 14.32 -2.26 -24.54
N ILE A 206 13.58 -1.23 -24.16
CA ILE A 206 13.13 -1.04 -22.78
C ILE A 206 12.02 -2.04 -22.43
N GLU A 207 11.31 -2.58 -23.42
CA GLU A 207 10.26 -3.59 -23.22
C GLU A 207 10.80 -4.93 -22.69
N ASP A 208 12.11 -5.20 -22.82
CA ASP A 208 12.83 -6.30 -22.16
C ASP A 208 13.07 -6.05 -20.65
N LEU A 209 13.14 -4.79 -20.24
CA LEU A 209 13.55 -4.31 -18.91
C LEU A 209 12.58 -3.25 -18.31
N PRO A 210 11.24 -3.38 -18.44
CA PRO A 210 10.30 -2.27 -18.24
C PRO A 210 10.10 -1.87 -16.77
N TYR A 211 10.74 -2.57 -15.85
CA TYR A 211 10.80 -2.25 -14.43
C TYR A 211 11.99 -1.34 -14.09
N MET A 212 12.95 -1.15 -14.99
CA MET A 212 14.14 -0.35 -14.73
C MET A 212 13.81 1.13 -14.59
N VAL A 213 14.40 1.74 -13.56
CA VAL A 213 14.36 3.19 -13.37
C VAL A 213 15.72 3.74 -12.95
N PHE A 214 15.98 4.98 -13.29
CA PHE A 214 17.10 5.77 -12.80
C PHE A 214 16.63 6.73 -11.70
N VAL A 215 17.38 6.84 -10.62
CA VAL A 215 17.14 7.71 -9.46
C VAL A 215 18.15 8.86 -9.53
N ASP A 216 17.68 10.11 -9.44
CA ASP A 216 18.48 11.31 -9.70
C ASP A 216 19.69 11.54 -8.77
N SER A 217 19.78 10.80 -7.67
CA SER A 217 20.99 10.70 -6.83
C SER A 217 22.17 9.96 -7.48
N GLY A 218 22.02 9.43 -8.70
CA GLY A 218 23.06 8.68 -9.42
C GLY A 218 22.98 7.17 -9.20
N CYS A 219 21.77 6.63 -9.05
CA CYS A 219 21.53 5.21 -8.75
C CYS A 219 20.48 4.58 -9.68
N GLY A 220 20.43 3.26 -9.70
CA GLY A 220 19.30 2.49 -10.22
C GLY A 220 18.18 2.30 -9.20
N GLY A 221 17.05 1.78 -9.68
CA GLY A 221 15.95 1.27 -8.89
C GLY A 221 15.12 0.27 -9.69
N SER A 222 13.99 -0.18 -9.14
CA SER A 222 12.98 -0.92 -9.91
C SER A 222 11.55 -0.64 -9.49
N VAL A 223 10.64 -0.59 -10.46
CA VAL A 223 9.19 -0.49 -10.23
C VAL A 223 8.69 -1.79 -9.59
N ILE A 224 8.05 -1.70 -8.42
CA ILE A 224 7.42 -2.85 -7.72
C ILE A 224 5.90 -2.67 -7.51
N GLY A 225 5.34 -1.58 -8.01
CA GLY A 225 3.92 -1.25 -8.03
C GLY A 225 3.70 0.10 -8.74
N ASP A 226 2.46 0.47 -8.99
CA ASP A 226 2.09 1.72 -9.69
C ASP A 226 2.79 2.97 -9.10
N SER A 227 2.86 3.06 -7.77
CA SER A 227 3.32 4.25 -7.05
C SER A 227 4.62 3.98 -6.27
N TRP A 228 5.29 2.85 -6.51
CA TRP A 228 6.37 2.35 -5.64
C TRP A 228 7.58 1.83 -6.42
N VAL A 229 8.74 2.38 -6.08
CA VAL A 229 10.06 1.96 -6.56
C VAL A 229 10.89 1.43 -5.39
N ILE A 230 11.64 0.37 -5.63
CA ILE A 230 12.66 -0.19 -4.71
C ILE A 230 14.06 0.25 -5.15
N THR A 231 14.93 0.56 -4.19
CA THR A 231 16.34 0.94 -4.42
C THR A 231 17.18 0.65 -3.15
N ALA A 232 18.45 1.03 -3.12
CA ALA A 232 19.32 0.89 -1.95
C ALA A 232 19.15 2.06 -0.97
N SER A 233 19.43 1.85 0.31
CA SER A 233 19.38 2.92 1.32
C SER A 233 20.54 3.91 1.19
N HIS A 234 21.72 3.48 0.72
CA HIS A 234 22.86 4.35 0.48
C HIS A 234 22.64 5.33 -0.69
N CYS A 235 21.73 5.03 -1.61
CA CYS A 235 21.33 5.94 -2.71
C CYS A 235 20.51 7.16 -2.23
N ILE A 236 20.24 7.26 -0.93
CA ILE A 236 19.51 8.38 -0.32
C ILE A 236 20.50 9.32 0.37
N ASN A 237 20.91 10.34 -0.37
CA ASN A 237 21.71 11.48 0.08
C ASN A 237 20.95 12.33 1.15
N PRO A 238 21.61 13.23 1.90
CA PRO A 238 20.97 13.99 2.99
C PRO A 238 19.70 14.77 2.59
N ASP A 239 19.76 15.42 1.44
CA ASP A 239 18.67 16.21 0.84
C ASP A 239 17.61 15.33 0.14
N GLY A 240 17.96 14.06 -0.12
CA GLY A 240 17.15 13.05 -0.81
C GLY A 240 17.19 13.16 -2.34
N PRO A 241 16.96 12.05 -3.07
CA PRO A 241 16.57 12.12 -4.48
C PRO A 241 15.20 12.78 -4.63
N VAL A 242 15.00 13.54 -5.71
CA VAL A 242 13.75 14.29 -5.98
C VAL A 242 12.93 13.62 -7.09
N TYR A 243 13.60 13.00 -8.07
CA TYR A 243 12.99 12.41 -9.25
C TYR A 243 13.44 10.97 -9.54
N VAL A 244 12.51 10.21 -10.11
CA VAL A 244 12.75 8.93 -10.77
C VAL A 244 12.46 9.08 -12.26
N TYR A 245 13.32 8.50 -13.10
CA TYR A 245 13.17 8.44 -14.56
C TYR A 245 12.88 7.00 -14.98
N ALA A 246 11.78 6.78 -15.69
CA ALA A 246 11.26 5.46 -16.03
C ALA A 246 10.89 5.35 -17.51
N GLY A 247 11.02 4.15 -18.10
CA GLY A 247 10.52 3.88 -19.45
C GLY A 247 11.47 4.20 -20.61
N SER A 248 12.75 4.43 -20.36
CA SER A 248 13.77 4.55 -21.41
C SER A 248 15.05 3.78 -21.09
N LEU A 249 15.80 3.42 -22.13
CA LEU A 249 17.18 2.90 -22.00
C LEU A 249 18.21 4.02 -21.74
N LYS A 250 17.83 5.28 -21.95
CA LYS A 250 18.72 6.44 -21.86
C LYS A 250 18.75 6.99 -20.43
N LEU A 251 19.93 7.37 -19.96
CA LEU A 251 20.11 8.04 -18.68
C LEU A 251 19.30 9.35 -18.65
N HIS A 252 18.47 9.54 -17.63
CA HIS A 252 17.44 10.60 -17.52
C HIS A 252 16.34 10.61 -18.61
N GLY A 253 16.21 9.56 -19.43
CA GLY A 253 15.17 9.48 -20.46
C GLY A 253 13.83 8.92 -19.96
N GLY A 254 12.81 9.00 -20.81
CA GLY A 254 11.46 8.48 -20.57
C GLY A 254 10.59 9.48 -19.80
N CYS A 255 9.89 9.00 -18.77
CA CYS A 255 9.04 9.80 -17.90
C CYS A 255 9.73 10.14 -16.57
N ARG A 256 9.81 11.43 -16.26
CA ARG A 256 10.26 12.02 -14.98
C ARG A 256 9.11 12.08 -14.00
N HIS A 257 9.18 11.28 -12.92
CA HIS A 257 8.21 11.24 -11.83
C HIS A 257 8.79 11.81 -10.54
N LYS A 258 8.07 12.72 -9.88
CA LYS A 258 8.47 13.29 -8.58
C LYS A 258 8.28 12.28 -7.45
N ILE A 259 9.26 12.19 -6.55
CA ILE A 259 9.19 11.39 -5.32
C ILE A 259 8.39 12.17 -4.27
N GLU A 260 7.36 11.54 -3.71
CA GLU A 260 6.58 12.08 -2.58
C GLU A 260 7.24 11.75 -1.23
N ARG A 261 7.71 10.51 -1.09
CA ARG A 261 8.18 9.99 0.20
C ARG A 261 9.27 8.95 0.02
N ILE A 262 10.39 9.16 0.70
CA ILE A 262 11.48 8.20 0.81
C ILE A 262 11.31 7.39 2.10
N VAL A 263 11.59 6.09 2.06
CA VAL A 263 11.60 5.22 3.24
C VAL A 263 12.83 4.32 3.21
N LYS A 264 13.90 4.75 3.90
CA LYS A 264 15.05 3.90 4.23
C LYS A 264 14.63 2.82 5.23
N HIS A 265 15.30 1.66 5.23
CA HIS A 265 15.08 0.66 6.26
C HIS A 265 15.50 1.21 7.64
N PRO A 266 14.68 1.08 8.70
CA PRO A 266 14.92 1.77 9.98
C PRO A 266 16.21 1.36 10.69
N ASN A 267 16.70 0.15 10.41
CA ASN A 267 17.95 -0.38 10.96
C ASN A 267 19.16 -0.22 10.02
N TYR A 268 19.04 0.54 8.92
CA TYR A 268 20.12 0.71 7.93
C TYR A 268 21.41 1.23 8.59
N ASP A 269 22.50 0.47 8.45
CA ASP A 269 23.83 0.87 8.91
C ASP A 269 24.69 1.31 7.72
N GLU A 270 25.03 2.60 7.67
CA GLU A 270 25.81 3.24 6.61
C GLU A 270 27.30 2.82 6.58
N LYS A 271 27.84 2.34 7.70
CA LYS A 271 29.25 1.91 7.81
C LYS A 271 29.42 0.44 7.45
N LEU A 272 28.36 -0.36 7.64
CA LEU A 272 28.35 -1.80 7.42
C LEU A 272 27.52 -2.21 6.19
N PHE A 273 26.77 -1.28 5.59
CA PHE A 273 25.79 -1.50 4.51
C PHE A 273 24.77 -2.61 4.85
N ILE A 274 24.44 -2.78 6.13
CA ILE A 274 23.48 -3.79 6.59
C ILE A 274 22.07 -3.21 6.46
N PHE A 275 21.14 -4.02 5.93
CA PHE A 275 19.80 -3.61 5.54
C PHE A 275 19.75 -2.43 4.55
N ASP A 276 20.63 -2.45 3.55
CA ASP A 276 20.76 -1.43 2.50
C ASP A 276 19.62 -1.43 1.46
N ILE A 277 18.38 -1.28 1.94
CA ILE A 277 17.15 -1.28 1.15
C ILE A 277 16.34 -0.01 1.45
N ALA A 278 15.74 0.59 0.43
CA ALA A 278 14.83 1.71 0.55
C ALA A 278 13.66 1.57 -0.43
N LEU A 279 12.56 2.27 -0.11
CA LEU A 279 11.41 2.45 -0.99
C LEU A 279 11.21 3.94 -1.29
N LEU A 280 10.86 4.23 -2.54
CA LEU A 280 10.44 5.54 -3.01
C LEU A 280 8.95 5.46 -3.37
N LYS A 281 8.11 6.27 -2.72
CA LYS A 281 6.73 6.51 -3.17
C LYS A 281 6.73 7.64 -4.19
N LEU A 282 6.12 7.42 -5.34
CA LEU A 282 5.94 8.42 -6.38
C LEU A 282 4.67 9.25 -6.10
N PHE A 283 4.73 10.55 -6.39
CA PHE A 283 3.62 11.50 -6.17
C PHE A 283 2.46 11.29 -7.14
N GLN A 284 2.76 10.94 -8.39
CA GLN A 284 1.79 10.50 -9.39
C GLN A 284 2.06 9.03 -9.72
N PRO A 285 1.05 8.14 -9.71
CA PRO A 285 1.20 6.74 -10.12
C PRO A 285 1.72 6.61 -11.56
N LEU A 286 2.51 5.58 -11.81
CA LEU A 286 3.01 5.20 -13.13
C LEU A 286 1.86 4.66 -13.98
N ILE A 287 1.66 5.26 -15.16
CA ILE A 287 0.81 4.68 -16.20
C ILE A 287 1.58 3.53 -16.84
N PHE A 288 1.20 2.29 -16.52
CA PHE A 288 1.85 1.12 -17.08
C PHE A 288 1.68 1.04 -18.61
N SER A 289 2.76 0.70 -19.29
CA SER A 289 2.90 0.65 -20.74
C SER A 289 3.76 -0.57 -21.12
N PRO A 290 4.06 -0.83 -22.41
CA PRO A 290 5.05 -1.84 -22.77
C PRO A 290 6.42 -1.62 -22.08
N ALA A 291 6.81 -0.35 -21.89
CA ALA A 291 8.09 0.11 -21.35
C ALA A 291 8.11 0.44 -19.85
N ILE A 292 6.95 0.55 -19.19
CA ILE A 292 6.86 0.78 -17.74
C ILE A 292 5.94 -0.26 -17.11
N LYS A 293 6.48 -1.20 -16.33
CA LYS A 293 5.74 -2.27 -15.63
C LYS A 293 6.40 -2.62 -14.31
N ALA A 294 5.62 -3.01 -13.31
CA ALA A 294 6.17 -3.55 -12.06
C ALA A 294 6.80 -4.94 -12.25
N ILE A 295 7.90 -5.21 -11.55
CA ILE A 295 8.50 -6.55 -11.42
C ILE A 295 8.03 -7.24 -10.13
N PRO A 296 7.67 -8.53 -10.15
CA PRO A 296 7.37 -9.27 -8.92
C PRO A 296 8.61 -9.43 -8.04
N MET A 297 8.45 -9.30 -6.73
CA MET A 297 9.49 -9.62 -5.74
C MET A 297 9.51 -11.13 -5.44
N SER A 298 10.71 -11.70 -5.34
CA SER A 298 10.87 -13.10 -4.92
C SER A 298 10.45 -13.32 -3.47
N LEU A 299 9.86 -14.49 -3.21
CA LEU A 299 9.61 -15.01 -1.86
C LEU A 299 10.72 -15.96 -1.38
N ASP A 300 11.57 -16.42 -2.30
CA ASP A 300 12.68 -17.35 -2.05
C ASP A 300 14.04 -16.65 -2.13
N THR A 301 14.90 -16.92 -1.14
CA THR A 301 16.32 -16.51 -1.12
C THR A 301 17.07 -17.16 -2.29
N PRO A 302 17.85 -16.41 -3.09
CA PRO A 302 18.59 -16.96 -4.21
C PRO A 302 19.67 -17.96 -3.75
N ARG A 303 19.83 -19.06 -4.50
CA ARG A 303 20.79 -20.12 -4.18
C ARG A 303 22.06 -20.02 -5.02
N PRO A 304 23.21 -20.51 -4.53
CA PRO A 304 24.42 -20.62 -5.34
C PRO A 304 24.14 -21.38 -6.65
N GLY A 305 24.37 -20.73 -7.79
CA GLY A 305 24.06 -21.25 -9.13
C GLY A 305 22.75 -20.78 -9.75
N ASP A 306 21.91 -20.01 -9.04
CA ASP A 306 20.88 -19.22 -9.69
C ASP A 306 21.56 -18.09 -10.51
N CYS A 307 21.13 -17.90 -11.76
CA CYS A 307 21.68 -16.90 -12.66
C CYS A 307 20.81 -15.65 -12.65
N GLY A 308 21.36 -14.54 -12.13
CA GLY A 308 20.67 -13.25 -12.13
C GLY A 308 21.06 -12.40 -13.33
N MET A 309 20.09 -11.62 -13.81
CA MET A 309 20.34 -10.48 -14.67
C MET A 309 20.47 -9.22 -13.81
N VAL A 310 21.60 -8.52 -13.91
CA VAL A 310 21.77 -7.15 -13.41
C VAL A 310 21.59 -6.16 -14.56
N SER A 311 21.10 -4.96 -14.27
CA SER A 311 20.95 -3.90 -15.26
C SER A 311 21.09 -2.52 -14.63
N GLY A 312 21.67 -1.58 -15.39
CA GLY A 312 21.93 -0.22 -14.89
C GLY A 312 22.75 0.64 -15.86
N TRP A 313 23.08 1.85 -15.40
CA TRP A 313 23.85 2.86 -16.12
C TRP A 313 25.25 3.07 -15.51
N GLY A 314 25.72 2.14 -14.67
CA GLY A 314 26.97 2.26 -13.96
C GLY A 314 28.23 2.30 -14.84
N ALA A 315 29.33 2.72 -14.23
CA ALA A 315 30.61 2.87 -14.89
C ALA A 315 31.14 1.53 -15.42
N THR A 316 31.54 1.48 -16.70
CA THR A 316 32.06 0.25 -17.32
C THR A 316 33.49 -0.12 -16.89
N MET A 317 34.13 0.71 -16.06
CA MET A 317 35.46 0.52 -15.49
C MET A 317 35.55 1.27 -14.15
N LEU A 318 36.40 0.78 -13.24
CA LEU A 318 36.65 1.42 -11.94
C LEU A 318 37.04 2.90 -12.08
N ASN A 319 36.40 3.76 -11.30
CA ASN A 319 36.54 5.23 -11.34
C ASN A 319 36.16 5.87 -12.69
N GLY A 320 35.43 5.15 -13.56
CA GLY A 320 34.79 5.73 -14.75
C GLY A 320 33.51 6.52 -14.40
N THR A 321 32.96 7.20 -15.40
CA THR A 321 31.63 7.83 -15.31
C THR A 321 30.53 6.83 -15.63
N MET A 322 29.29 7.15 -15.21
CA MET A 322 28.08 6.48 -15.71
C MET A 322 28.01 6.53 -17.25
N VAL A 323 27.30 5.56 -17.84
CA VAL A 323 27.05 5.48 -19.28
C VAL A 323 25.66 6.01 -19.64
N TYR A 324 25.50 6.52 -20.86
CA TYR A 324 24.21 7.05 -21.32
C TYR A 324 23.21 5.93 -21.65
N ASP A 325 23.65 4.87 -22.33
CA ASP A 325 22.80 3.72 -22.70
C ASP A 325 22.88 2.61 -21.64
N MET A 326 21.72 2.19 -21.13
CA MET A 326 21.59 1.12 -20.13
C MET A 326 22.26 -0.17 -20.60
N ARG A 327 22.87 -0.89 -19.65
CA ARG A 327 23.56 -2.15 -19.89
C ARG A 327 22.94 -3.26 -19.05
N ALA A 328 23.01 -4.50 -19.54
CA ALA A 328 22.48 -5.68 -18.86
C ALA A 328 23.44 -6.87 -18.95
N ALA A 329 23.71 -7.52 -17.82
CA ALA A 329 24.66 -8.64 -17.68
C ALA A 329 24.04 -9.82 -16.92
N LEU A 330 24.48 -11.05 -17.22
CA LEU A 330 24.16 -12.24 -16.42
C LEU A 330 25.30 -12.54 -15.44
N ILE A 331 24.99 -12.80 -14.18
CA ILE A 331 25.96 -13.04 -13.09
C ILE A 331 25.49 -14.24 -12.22
N PRO A 332 26.37 -15.21 -11.88
CA PRO A 332 26.03 -16.32 -10.99
C PRO A 332 26.01 -15.89 -9.52
N VAL A 333 24.99 -16.32 -8.78
CA VAL A 333 24.99 -16.30 -7.31
C VAL A 333 26.02 -17.31 -6.80
N VAL A 334 26.83 -16.93 -5.80
CA VAL A 334 27.92 -17.76 -5.27
C VAL A 334 27.72 -18.15 -3.81
N ALA A 335 28.29 -19.28 -3.39
CA ALA A 335 28.23 -19.74 -2.01
C ALA A 335 28.80 -18.69 -1.03
N LYS A 336 28.04 -18.37 0.03
CA LYS A 336 28.31 -17.28 1.00
C LYS A 336 29.72 -17.28 1.60
N ARG A 337 30.40 -18.43 1.63
CA ARG A 337 31.83 -18.56 2.00
C ARG A 337 32.80 -17.81 1.08
N ARG A 338 32.46 -17.58 -0.19
CA ARG A 338 33.25 -16.75 -1.13
C ARG A 338 33.13 -15.25 -0.85
N CYS A 339 32.11 -14.82 -0.11
CA CYS A 339 32.01 -13.45 0.40
C CYS A 339 32.99 -13.12 1.55
N SER A 340 33.78 -14.09 2.03
CA SER A 340 34.54 -13.99 3.29
C SER A 340 35.62 -12.90 3.34
N MET A 341 35.99 -12.30 2.21
CA MET A 341 36.80 -11.07 2.17
C MET A 341 36.09 -9.87 2.83
N PHE A 342 34.75 -9.83 2.78
CA PHE A 342 33.94 -8.82 3.43
C PHE A 342 33.66 -9.29 4.87
N LYS A 343 34.35 -8.67 5.84
CA LYS A 343 34.30 -9.06 7.27
C LYS A 343 32.89 -9.06 7.88
N ASN A 344 31.95 -8.33 7.28
CA ASN A 344 30.63 -8.00 7.84
C ASN A 344 29.46 -8.44 6.94
N ILE A 345 29.61 -9.53 6.19
CA ILE A 345 28.51 -10.11 5.38
C ILE A 345 27.37 -10.58 6.29
N GLY A 346 26.32 -9.77 6.34
CA GLY A 346 25.26 -9.85 7.34
C GLY A 346 24.20 -10.91 7.05
N VAL A 347 23.12 -10.86 7.83
CA VAL A 347 21.88 -11.57 7.51
C VAL A 347 21.09 -10.73 6.50
N GLY A 348 20.48 -11.35 5.49
CA GLY A 348 19.81 -10.63 4.41
C GLY A 348 20.71 -10.11 3.29
N GLN A 349 21.88 -10.72 3.11
CA GLN A 349 22.81 -10.44 2.02
C GLN A 349 23.33 -11.73 1.38
N PHE A 350 23.49 -11.71 0.06
CA PHE A 350 24.16 -12.72 -0.75
C PHE A 350 25.24 -12.07 -1.63
N CYS A 351 26.04 -12.89 -2.32
CA CYS A 351 27.03 -12.40 -3.28
C CYS A 351 26.80 -13.05 -4.65
N ALA A 352 27.16 -12.32 -5.70
CA ALA A 352 27.17 -12.82 -7.07
C ALA A 352 28.38 -12.26 -7.82
N GLY A 353 28.99 -13.08 -8.68
CA GLY A 353 30.19 -12.72 -9.43
C GLY A 353 30.87 -13.94 -10.04
N PHE A 354 31.51 -13.77 -11.19
CA PHE A 354 32.43 -14.78 -11.73
C PHE A 354 33.80 -14.70 -11.05
N ARG A 355 34.51 -15.81 -10.92
CA ARG A 355 35.84 -15.85 -10.31
C ARG A 355 36.87 -15.04 -11.10
N ASP A 356 36.78 -15.05 -12.42
CA ASP A 356 37.63 -14.26 -13.32
C ASP A 356 37.20 -12.79 -13.43
N ALA A 357 36.15 -12.38 -12.71
CA ALA A 357 35.50 -11.07 -12.79
C ALA A 357 35.05 -10.65 -14.20
N GLN A 358 34.73 -11.63 -15.07
CA GLN A 358 34.24 -11.37 -16.43
C GLN A 358 32.91 -10.61 -16.46
N SER A 359 32.16 -10.55 -15.35
CA SER A 359 30.96 -9.72 -15.16
C SER A 359 30.89 -9.19 -13.72
N ASP A 360 30.63 -7.90 -13.53
CA ASP A 360 30.37 -7.29 -12.21
C ASP A 360 29.53 -6.01 -12.35
N THR A 361 28.97 -5.52 -11.25
CA THR A 361 28.32 -4.20 -11.12
C THR A 361 29.31 -3.13 -10.65
N CYS A 362 29.06 -1.85 -10.94
CA CYS A 362 29.99 -0.77 -10.59
C CYS A 362 29.29 0.51 -10.09
N GLN A 363 30.07 1.60 -9.90
CA GLN A 363 29.56 2.90 -9.48
C GLN A 363 28.42 3.37 -10.40
N GLY A 364 27.21 3.56 -9.84
CA GLY A 364 25.99 3.94 -10.58
C GLY A 364 25.01 2.79 -10.87
N ASP A 365 25.41 1.52 -10.70
CA ASP A 365 24.48 0.37 -10.71
C ASP A 365 23.78 0.16 -9.36
N SER A 366 24.30 0.78 -8.29
CA SER A 366 23.74 0.81 -6.93
C SER A 366 22.23 1.02 -6.92
N GLY A 367 21.50 0.25 -6.11
CA GLY A 367 20.04 0.28 -6.05
C GLY A 367 19.32 -0.39 -7.23
N GLY A 368 20.02 -0.71 -8.32
CA GLY A 368 19.50 -1.50 -9.42
C GLY A 368 19.17 -2.95 -9.02
N PRO A 369 18.43 -3.69 -9.86
CA PRO A 369 17.95 -5.03 -9.52
C PRO A 369 18.94 -6.14 -9.88
N PHE A 370 18.80 -7.25 -9.16
CA PHE A 370 19.30 -8.57 -9.52
C PHE A 370 18.08 -9.48 -9.74
N VAL A 371 17.80 -9.84 -10.99
CA VAL A 371 16.57 -10.50 -11.44
C VAL A 371 16.80 -11.96 -11.80
N VAL A 372 16.06 -12.88 -11.19
CA VAL A 372 16.11 -14.31 -11.52
C VAL A 372 14.71 -14.73 -11.98
N LYS A 373 14.61 -15.34 -13.16
CA LYS A 373 13.36 -15.91 -13.73
C LYS A 373 12.17 -14.92 -13.77
N GLY A 374 12.44 -13.64 -13.97
CA GLY A 374 11.42 -12.58 -14.05
C GLY A 374 11.04 -11.94 -12.72
N SER A 375 11.63 -12.36 -11.60
CA SER A 375 11.42 -11.75 -10.28
C SER A 375 12.70 -11.09 -9.75
N ILE A 376 12.57 -9.93 -9.08
CA ILE A 376 13.69 -9.34 -8.34
C ILE A 376 13.98 -10.20 -7.10
N VAL A 377 15.18 -10.80 -7.03
CA VAL A 377 15.69 -11.53 -5.84
C VAL A 377 16.68 -10.69 -5.04
N GLY A 378 17.26 -9.64 -5.63
CA GLY A 378 18.21 -8.78 -4.94
C GLY A 378 18.34 -7.37 -5.47
N ILE A 379 19.06 -6.55 -4.71
CA ILE A 379 19.37 -5.14 -4.98
C ILE A 379 20.88 -4.96 -4.93
N VAL A 380 21.47 -4.25 -5.91
CA VAL A 380 22.90 -3.91 -5.95
C VAL A 380 23.24 -3.01 -4.75
N SER A 381 24.21 -3.42 -3.93
CA SER A 381 24.55 -2.74 -2.67
C SER A 381 26.00 -2.26 -2.64
N TYR A 382 26.99 -3.15 -2.60
CA TYR A 382 28.41 -2.77 -2.57
C TYR A 382 29.36 -3.84 -3.12
N GLY A 383 30.61 -3.47 -3.39
CA GLY A 383 31.66 -4.37 -3.84
C GLY A 383 33.05 -3.86 -3.46
N TYR A 384 34.07 -4.72 -3.56
CA TYR A 384 35.47 -4.28 -3.41
C TYR A 384 35.99 -3.78 -4.74
N LYS A 385 35.87 -2.46 -4.99
CA LYS A 385 36.04 -1.86 -6.33
C LYS A 385 35.01 -2.50 -7.31
N CYS A 386 35.33 -2.54 -8.60
CA CYS A 386 34.53 -3.22 -9.61
C CYS A 386 35.42 -4.21 -10.38
N ALA A 387 34.88 -5.39 -10.67
CA ALA A 387 35.47 -6.41 -11.53
C ALA A 387 36.92 -6.78 -11.18
N ILE A 388 37.21 -6.95 -9.89
CA ILE A 388 38.49 -7.50 -9.41
C ILE A 388 38.38 -9.03 -9.35
N PRO A 389 39.30 -9.80 -9.96
CA PRO A 389 39.29 -11.25 -9.88
C PRO A 389 39.26 -11.78 -8.44
N GLU A 390 38.51 -12.87 -8.26
CA GLU A 390 38.20 -13.53 -6.99
C GLU A 390 37.40 -12.70 -5.98
N THR A 391 36.85 -11.53 -6.36
CA THR A 391 35.96 -10.71 -5.50
C THR A 391 34.56 -10.61 -6.10
N PRO A 392 33.50 -11.18 -5.48
CA PRO A 392 32.12 -11.02 -5.95
C PRO A 392 31.49 -9.73 -5.41
N GLY A 393 30.50 -9.19 -6.13
CA GLY A 393 29.65 -8.10 -5.64
C GLY A 393 28.68 -8.59 -4.55
N VAL A 394 28.24 -7.67 -3.68
CA VAL A 394 27.32 -7.92 -2.57
C VAL A 394 25.95 -7.31 -2.85
N TYR A 395 24.92 -8.11 -2.60
CA TYR A 395 23.54 -7.82 -2.94
C TYR A 395 22.64 -8.03 -1.72
N VAL A 396 21.62 -7.18 -1.57
CA VAL A 396 20.55 -7.38 -0.58
C VAL A 396 19.69 -8.55 -1.02
N ASP A 397 19.39 -9.50 -0.13
CA ASP A 397 18.46 -10.61 -0.38
C ASP A 397 17.01 -10.12 -0.17
N VAL A 398 16.28 -9.77 -1.24
CA VAL A 398 14.89 -9.28 -1.16
C VAL A 398 13.99 -10.25 -0.41
N ALA A 399 14.20 -11.56 -0.58
CA ALA A 399 13.39 -12.59 0.04
C ALA A 399 13.71 -12.81 1.53
N TYR A 400 14.92 -12.51 2.02
CA TYR A 400 15.18 -12.47 3.47
C TYR A 400 14.27 -11.45 4.15
N PHE A 401 14.09 -10.30 3.50
CA PHE A 401 13.01 -9.37 3.80
C PHE A 401 11.70 -9.95 3.22
N ARG A 402 11.24 -11.12 3.70
CA ARG A 402 9.83 -11.55 3.59
C ARG A 402 8.88 -10.44 4.06
N ARG A 403 9.40 -9.61 4.95
CA ARG A 403 8.84 -8.35 5.42
C ARG A 403 9.14 -7.12 4.54
N VAL A 404 9.53 -7.17 3.27
CA VAL A 404 9.32 -6.02 2.34
C VAL A 404 7.82 -5.87 2.13
N ARG A 405 7.09 -6.97 1.91
CA ARG A 405 5.63 -6.94 1.82
C ARG A 405 4.98 -6.52 3.15
N ASP A 406 5.57 -6.89 4.30
CA ASP A 406 5.15 -6.35 5.61
C ASP A 406 5.71 -4.95 5.93
N PHE A 407 6.75 -4.46 5.26
CA PHE A 407 7.25 -3.09 5.35
C PHE A 407 6.40 -2.18 4.47
N ILE A 408 5.87 -2.68 3.35
CA ILE A 408 4.82 -2.06 2.55
C ILE A 408 3.46 -2.12 3.26
N ARG A 409 3.09 -3.22 3.94
CA ARG A 409 1.89 -3.25 4.82
C ARG A 409 2.04 -2.39 6.07
N LYS A 410 3.21 -2.35 6.71
CA LYS A 410 3.47 -1.46 7.85
C LYS A 410 3.69 -0.02 7.41
N LEU A 411 4.11 0.23 6.18
CA LEU A 411 3.98 1.54 5.56
C LEU A 411 2.50 1.84 5.33
N ARG A 412 1.68 0.94 4.75
CA ARG A 412 0.22 1.16 4.73
C ARG A 412 -0.36 1.46 6.12
N ALA A 413 0.23 0.93 7.20
CA ALA A 413 -0.12 1.23 8.60
C ALA A 413 0.56 2.46 9.26
N VAL A 414 1.59 3.08 8.65
CA VAL A 414 2.35 4.23 9.20
C VAL A 414 2.27 5.45 8.28
N VAL A 415 2.28 5.23 6.96
CA VAL A 415 1.57 6.05 5.98
C VAL A 415 0.07 6.09 6.30
N SER A 416 -0.52 5.21 7.12
CA SER A 416 -1.89 5.40 7.66
C SER A 416 -2.07 6.71 8.45
N LEU A 417 -0.98 7.36 8.86
CA LEU A 417 -1.01 8.68 9.50
C LEU A 417 -0.83 9.87 8.52
N THR A 418 -0.68 9.61 7.22
CA THR A 418 -0.61 10.66 6.16
C THR A 418 -1.54 10.38 4.98
N ALA A 419 -1.77 9.11 4.63
CA ALA A 419 -2.88 8.61 3.81
C ALA A 419 -4.20 8.48 4.61
N LEU A 420 -4.31 9.15 5.77
CA LEU A 420 -5.58 9.77 6.13
C LEU A 420 -6.06 10.70 4.99
N ILE A 421 -5.11 11.28 4.24
CA ILE A 421 -5.30 11.94 2.95
C ILE A 421 -5.00 10.96 1.79
N MET A 422 -5.85 9.95 1.60
CA MET A 422 -6.62 10.03 0.35
C MET A 422 -7.68 11.07 0.65
N ALA A 423 -7.68 12.17 -0.11
CA ALA A 423 -8.62 13.25 0.15
C ALA A 423 -10.05 12.67 0.12
N THR A 424 -10.73 12.76 1.25
CA THR A 424 -12.19 12.76 1.25
C THR A 424 -12.64 13.86 0.30
N VAL A 425 -13.67 13.62 -0.50
CA VAL A 425 -14.24 14.58 -1.45
C VAL A 425 -14.30 15.95 -0.78
N ASP A 426 -13.63 16.95 -1.37
CA ASP A 426 -13.54 18.29 -0.78
C ASP A 426 -14.93 18.90 -0.78
N LEU A 427 -15.55 18.93 0.39
CA LEU A 427 -16.96 19.27 0.55
C LEU A 427 -17.25 20.74 0.18
N SER A 428 -16.23 21.60 0.19
CA SER A 428 -16.32 22.99 -0.25
C SER A 428 -16.40 23.15 -1.78
N THR A 429 -16.06 22.09 -2.54
CA THR A 429 -16.03 22.10 -4.01
C THR A 429 -17.24 21.42 -4.67
N ILE A 430 -18.02 20.65 -3.91
CA ILE A 430 -19.21 19.95 -4.41
C ILE A 430 -20.49 20.75 -4.20
N LYS A 431 -21.53 20.37 -4.95
CA LYS A 431 -22.88 20.90 -4.74
C LYS A 431 -23.54 20.18 -3.55
N ILE A 432 -23.98 20.96 -2.56
CA ILE A 432 -24.92 20.52 -1.52
C ILE A 432 -26.25 21.26 -1.73
N GLU A 433 -27.33 20.52 -1.99
CA GLU A 433 -28.68 21.08 -2.14
C GLU A 433 -29.45 20.96 -0.83
N LYS A 434 -29.77 22.08 -0.18
CA LYS A 434 -30.66 22.12 0.99
C LYS A 434 -32.13 22.17 0.52
N ARG A 435 -33.00 21.35 1.14
CA ARG A 435 -34.45 21.40 0.95
C ARG A 435 -35.16 21.29 2.30
N GLU A 436 -36.01 22.25 2.64
CA GLU A 436 -36.93 22.09 3.78
C GLU A 436 -37.91 20.95 3.48
N LEU A 437 -38.16 20.09 4.47
CA LEU A 437 -39.13 19.02 4.39
C LEU A 437 -40.50 19.49 4.90
N HIS A 438 -41.57 18.79 4.49
CA HIS A 438 -42.82 18.92 5.21
C HIS A 438 -42.72 18.14 6.52
N VAL A 439 -42.99 18.82 7.62
CA VAL A 439 -43.06 18.25 8.97
C VAL A 439 -44.53 18.26 9.43
N PRO A 440 -45.28 17.16 9.26
CA PRO A 440 -46.59 16.99 9.88
C PRO A 440 -46.45 16.79 11.39
N THR A 441 -47.55 16.72 12.13
CA THR A 441 -47.43 16.37 13.56
C THR A 441 -47.10 14.88 13.74
N LEU A 442 -46.35 14.51 14.78
CA LEU A 442 -46.12 13.09 15.10
C LEU A 442 -47.45 12.33 15.29
N GLU A 443 -48.48 12.98 15.82
CA GLU A 443 -49.83 12.43 16.02
C GLU A 443 -50.56 12.15 14.69
N GLU A 444 -50.34 12.99 13.67
CA GLU A 444 -50.85 12.81 12.30
C GLU A 444 -50.13 11.64 11.60
N VAL A 445 -48.80 11.60 11.66
CA VAL A 445 -48.00 10.49 11.10
C VAL A 445 -48.30 9.17 11.81
N LYS A 446 -48.52 9.17 13.13
CA LYS A 446 -48.99 8.01 13.89
C LYS A 446 -50.25 7.40 13.27
N ASN A 447 -51.23 8.24 12.94
CA ASN A 447 -52.50 7.78 12.36
C ASN A 447 -52.33 7.25 10.92
N VAL A 448 -51.44 7.84 10.13
CA VAL A 448 -51.07 7.35 8.78
C VAL A 448 -50.41 5.96 8.86
N PHE A 449 -49.40 5.80 9.73
CA PHE A 449 -48.71 4.52 9.93
C PHE A 449 -49.63 3.45 10.52
N LEU A 450 -50.39 3.77 11.57
CA LEU A 450 -51.28 2.80 12.24
C LEU A 450 -52.34 2.23 11.29
N LYS A 451 -52.82 3.02 10.33
CA LYS A 451 -53.72 2.54 9.29
C LYS A 451 -53.00 1.54 8.36
N ALA A 452 -51.88 1.94 7.76
CA ALA A 452 -51.19 1.13 6.76
C ALA A 452 -50.57 -0.16 7.34
N LEU A 453 -50.09 -0.11 8.59
CA LEU A 453 -49.59 -1.28 9.30
C LEU A 453 -50.72 -2.29 9.57
N LYS A 454 -51.93 -1.86 9.94
CA LYS A 454 -53.11 -2.74 10.06
C LYS A 454 -53.62 -3.32 8.74
N GLU A 455 -53.15 -2.82 7.61
CA GLU A 455 -53.39 -3.41 6.28
C GLU A 455 -52.32 -4.47 5.91
N ASN A 456 -51.21 -4.58 6.67
CA ASN A 456 -50.08 -5.48 6.36
C ASN A 456 -49.60 -6.37 7.53
N PHE A 457 -50.01 -6.11 8.77
CA PHE A 457 -49.63 -6.84 9.98
C PHE A 457 -50.87 -7.15 10.83
N GLU A 458 -50.89 -8.34 11.47
CA GLU A 458 -52.03 -8.79 12.28
C GLU A 458 -52.12 -8.03 13.63
N GLU A 459 -50.95 -7.78 14.24
CA GLU A 459 -50.82 -6.86 15.37
C GLU A 459 -50.08 -5.60 14.91
N ALA A 460 -50.64 -4.42 15.18
CA ALA A 460 -50.00 -3.14 14.87
C ALA A 460 -50.44 -2.04 15.85
N GLU A 461 -49.44 -1.42 16.49
CA GLU A 461 -49.55 -0.30 17.41
C GLU A 461 -48.57 0.81 16.99
N VAL A 462 -49.02 2.07 17.05
CA VAL A 462 -48.16 3.24 16.85
C VAL A 462 -48.53 4.27 17.91
N GLU A 463 -47.53 4.84 18.57
CA GLU A 463 -47.67 5.79 19.67
C GLU A 463 -46.70 6.97 19.53
N VAL A 464 -47.08 8.13 20.08
CA VAL A 464 -46.13 9.25 20.31
C VAL A 464 -45.68 9.20 21.75
N VAL A 465 -44.45 8.72 21.98
CA VAL A 465 -43.88 8.48 23.31
C VAL A 465 -42.69 9.37 23.58
N ASP A 466 -42.27 9.49 24.84
CA ASP A 466 -40.91 9.93 25.15
C ASP A 466 -39.92 8.84 24.72
N CYS A 467 -38.85 9.23 24.03
CA CYS A 467 -37.83 8.30 23.57
C CYS A 467 -37.18 7.58 24.76
N PRO A 468 -37.17 6.23 24.80
CA PRO A 468 -36.35 5.50 25.77
C PRO A 468 -34.87 5.74 25.50
N ASP A 469 -34.00 5.40 26.45
CA ASP A 469 -32.56 5.48 26.23
C ASP A 469 -32.12 4.44 25.19
N LEU A 470 -31.86 4.89 23.97
CA LEU A 470 -31.47 4.01 22.86
C LEU A 470 -30.01 3.52 22.96
N THR A 471 -29.23 3.92 23.98
CA THR A 471 -27.92 3.31 24.23
C THR A 471 -28.01 1.95 24.95
N GLU A 472 -29.17 1.62 25.52
CA GLU A 472 -29.45 0.34 26.17
C GLU A 472 -29.90 -0.75 25.17
N GLU A 473 -29.95 -2.00 25.65
CA GLU A 473 -30.52 -3.13 24.91
C GLU A 473 -32.03 -2.91 24.63
N PRO A 474 -32.56 -3.27 23.46
CA PRO A 474 -31.88 -3.98 22.37
C PRO A 474 -31.19 -3.09 21.32
N PHE A 475 -31.15 -1.77 21.49
CA PHE A 475 -30.76 -0.85 20.40
C PHE A 475 -29.26 -0.52 20.36
N THR A 476 -28.61 -0.41 21.53
CA THR A 476 -27.16 -0.20 21.71
C THR A 476 -26.54 0.91 20.85
N LEU A 477 -27.27 2.01 20.64
CA LEU A 477 -26.84 3.16 19.83
C LEU A 477 -25.74 3.99 20.51
N ALA A 478 -25.11 4.85 19.71
CA ALA A 478 -24.15 5.83 20.22
C ALA A 478 -24.81 6.89 21.11
N ALA A 479 -26.05 7.29 20.82
CA ALA A 479 -26.79 8.32 21.54
C ALA A 479 -28.09 7.81 22.20
N PRO A 480 -28.56 8.43 23.29
CA PRO A 480 -29.74 8.00 24.04
C PRO A 480 -31.08 8.35 23.41
N GLY A 481 -31.13 9.08 22.29
CA GLY A 481 -32.40 9.42 21.65
C GLY A 481 -32.28 10.08 20.29
N LEU A 482 -33.44 10.34 19.67
CA LEU A 482 -33.59 10.85 18.30
C LEU A 482 -34.08 12.31 18.24
N GLY A 483 -33.89 13.08 19.32
CA GLY A 483 -34.31 14.48 19.44
C GLY A 483 -33.20 15.50 19.17
N GLY A 484 -33.56 16.78 19.29
CA GLY A 484 -32.76 17.93 18.91
C GLY A 484 -33.26 18.53 17.60
N ARG A 485 -32.34 19.12 16.83
CA ARG A 485 -32.54 19.59 15.44
C ARG A 485 -32.46 18.41 14.47
N LEU A 486 -33.38 18.25 13.52
CA LEU A 486 -33.61 16.97 12.85
C LEU A 486 -33.37 17.05 11.34
N ASN A 487 -32.41 16.30 10.80
CA ASN A 487 -32.03 16.35 9.40
C ASN A 487 -31.99 14.95 8.75
N ILE A 488 -32.33 14.90 7.46
CA ILE A 488 -31.99 13.82 6.54
C ILE A 488 -30.77 14.28 5.72
N ILE A 489 -29.81 13.40 5.50
CA ILE A 489 -28.69 13.64 4.57
C ILE A 489 -28.62 12.48 3.58
N GLU A 490 -28.56 12.81 2.29
CA GLU A 490 -28.36 11.83 1.23
C GLU A 490 -27.13 12.19 0.38
N VAL A 491 -26.09 11.37 0.52
CA VAL A 491 -24.76 11.58 -0.04
C VAL A 491 -24.54 10.63 -1.21
N GLY A 492 -24.03 11.13 -2.34
CA GLY A 492 -23.65 10.30 -3.48
C GLY A 492 -24.82 9.50 -4.07
N GLY A 493 -24.61 8.23 -4.42
CA GLY A 493 -25.70 7.35 -4.88
C GLY A 493 -25.21 6.08 -5.59
N PRO A 494 -26.12 5.17 -6.00
CA PRO A 494 -25.78 3.95 -6.72
C PRO A 494 -24.92 4.17 -7.97
N SER A 495 -25.09 5.31 -8.66
CA SER A 495 -24.27 5.72 -9.83
C SER A 495 -22.78 5.97 -9.53
N PHE A 496 -22.37 5.97 -8.25
CA PHE A 496 -20.95 6.01 -7.86
C PHE A 496 -20.38 4.61 -7.56
N LEU A 497 -21.24 3.60 -7.41
CA LEU A 497 -20.87 2.17 -7.39
C LEU A 497 -20.99 1.54 -8.80
N LEU A 498 -21.99 1.95 -9.57
CA LEU A 498 -22.47 1.30 -10.79
C LEU A 498 -22.48 2.27 -11.99
N PRO A 499 -22.22 1.80 -13.23
CA PRO A 499 -21.86 0.43 -13.56
C PRO A 499 -20.42 0.09 -13.17
N SER A 500 -19.57 1.07 -12.84
CA SER A 500 -18.21 0.86 -12.35
C SER A 500 -17.88 1.86 -11.25
N VAL A 501 -17.18 1.38 -10.22
CA VAL A 501 -16.99 2.14 -8.97
C VAL A 501 -16.07 3.35 -9.12
N GLN A 502 -16.54 4.50 -8.62
CA GLN A 502 -15.79 5.74 -8.48
C GLN A 502 -15.12 5.75 -7.10
N LYS A 503 -13.98 5.04 -6.97
CA LYS A 503 -13.32 4.80 -5.67
C LYS A 503 -12.79 6.07 -4.98
N ASP A 504 -12.69 7.17 -5.70
CA ASP A 504 -12.41 8.53 -5.23
C ASP A 504 -13.56 9.14 -4.40
N LYS A 505 -14.80 8.65 -4.55
CA LYS A 505 -15.97 9.09 -3.79
C LYS A 505 -15.95 8.56 -2.36
N VAL A 506 -15.04 9.09 -1.54
CA VAL A 506 -14.92 8.84 -0.10
C VAL A 506 -15.31 10.12 0.64
N TYR A 507 -16.16 10.01 1.66
CA TYR A 507 -16.67 11.14 2.44
C TYR A 507 -16.36 10.94 3.93
N ASP A 508 -16.50 11.99 4.73
CA ASP A 508 -16.35 11.93 6.18
C ASP A 508 -17.45 12.75 6.87
N VAL A 509 -18.04 12.19 7.93
CA VAL A 509 -19.08 12.85 8.72
C VAL A 509 -18.57 14.14 9.38
N GLN A 510 -17.31 14.21 9.82
CA GLN A 510 -16.80 15.37 10.57
C GLN A 510 -16.75 16.65 9.71
N PRO A 511 -16.01 16.70 8.58
CA PRO A 511 -16.10 17.79 7.59
C PRO A 511 -17.52 18.07 7.09
N LEU A 512 -18.38 17.04 6.97
CA LEU A 512 -19.75 17.22 6.49
C LEU A 512 -20.62 18.00 7.48
N LEU A 513 -20.45 17.78 8.78
CA LEU A 513 -21.11 18.57 9.83
C LEU A 513 -20.61 20.02 9.89
N GLU A 514 -19.34 20.24 9.56
CA GLU A 514 -18.73 21.57 9.45
C GLU A 514 -19.29 22.34 8.24
N GLU A 515 -19.32 21.74 7.05
CA GLU A 515 -19.80 22.37 5.81
C GLU A 515 -21.29 22.74 5.89
N ILE A 516 -22.15 21.82 6.36
CA ILE A 516 -23.58 22.11 6.59
C ILE A 516 -23.84 22.96 7.85
N LYS A 517 -22.79 23.30 8.60
CA LYS A 517 -22.81 24.16 9.81
C LYS A 517 -23.78 23.66 10.87
N TYR A 518 -23.79 22.35 11.10
CA TYR A 518 -24.66 21.73 12.09
C TYR A 518 -24.26 22.08 13.53
N GLY A 519 -22.96 22.22 13.78
CA GLY A 519 -22.40 22.53 15.09
C GLY A 519 -22.04 21.29 15.92
N ASP A 520 -21.46 21.55 17.08
CA ASP A 520 -20.59 20.64 17.83
C ASP A 520 -21.15 19.27 18.25
N ARG A 521 -22.48 19.13 18.34
CA ARG A 521 -23.14 17.96 18.93
C ARG A 521 -24.03 17.26 17.89
N ALA A 522 -23.57 16.13 17.37
CA ALA A 522 -24.27 15.36 16.34
C ALA A 522 -24.32 13.86 16.69
N PHE A 523 -25.50 13.26 16.61
CA PHE A 523 -25.70 11.82 16.45
C PHE A 523 -26.06 11.55 14.99
N VAL A 524 -25.31 10.63 14.36
CA VAL A 524 -25.51 10.23 12.96
C VAL A 524 -25.77 8.73 12.93
N ALA A 525 -26.92 8.36 12.38
CA ALA A 525 -27.36 6.99 12.22
C ALA A 525 -27.87 6.74 10.80
N GLY A 526 -27.54 5.60 10.18
CA GLY A 526 -28.04 5.32 8.84
C GLY A 526 -27.31 4.23 8.07
N ALA A 527 -27.60 4.16 6.78
CA ALA A 527 -27.18 3.11 5.87
C ALA A 527 -26.31 3.66 4.73
N GLY A 528 -25.40 2.86 4.18
CA GLY A 528 -24.51 3.26 3.09
C GLY A 528 -23.37 2.29 2.85
N ALA A 529 -22.52 2.56 1.85
CA ALA A 529 -21.30 1.80 1.62
C ALA A 529 -20.17 2.31 2.55
N GLY A 530 -19.45 1.39 3.17
CA GLY A 530 -18.47 1.71 4.20
C GLY A 530 -17.13 2.25 3.68
N PRO A 531 -16.22 2.64 4.59
CA PRO A 531 -14.91 3.16 4.23
C PRO A 531 -14.01 2.07 3.65
N TRP A 532 -14.11 1.82 2.35
CA TRP A 532 -13.26 0.88 1.64
C TRP A 532 -11.74 1.11 1.84
N PRO A 533 -11.22 2.35 2.02
CA PRO A 533 -9.79 2.56 2.32
C PRO A 533 -9.37 2.05 3.70
N TYR A 534 -10.30 1.98 4.67
CA TYR A 534 -10.06 1.43 6.01
C TYR A 534 -10.12 -0.10 6.00
N LYS A 535 -11.14 -0.67 5.35
CA LYS A 535 -11.37 -2.13 5.30
C LYS A 535 -10.48 -2.85 4.27
N ASN A 536 -9.98 -2.15 3.25
CA ASN A 536 -9.33 -2.73 2.05
C ASN A 536 -10.25 -3.75 1.35
N SER A 537 -11.54 -3.45 1.29
CA SER A 537 -12.61 -4.15 0.56
C SER A 537 -13.81 -3.22 0.50
N ASN A 538 -14.69 -3.42 -0.48
CA ASN A 538 -16.08 -2.95 -0.36
C ASN A 538 -16.75 -3.53 0.90
N CYS A 539 -17.76 -2.84 1.45
CA CYS A 539 -18.50 -3.28 2.64
C CYS A 539 -19.83 -2.53 2.81
N GLU A 540 -20.81 -3.16 3.44
CA GLU A 540 -21.98 -2.45 3.99
C GLU A 540 -21.59 -1.67 5.24
N MET A 541 -22.26 -0.56 5.51
CA MET A 541 -22.09 0.22 6.73
C MET A 541 -23.40 0.54 7.43
N MET A 542 -23.41 0.30 8.73
CA MET A 542 -24.47 0.64 9.67
C MET A 542 -23.95 1.81 10.51
N MET A 543 -24.08 3.03 9.99
CA MET A 543 -23.59 4.26 10.65
C MET A 543 -24.31 4.45 11.98
N ASN A 544 -23.54 4.70 13.05
CA ASN A 544 -24.02 4.81 14.42
C ASN A 544 -22.94 5.52 15.27
N VAL A 545 -22.82 6.85 15.13
CA VAL A 545 -21.76 7.64 15.75
C VAL A 545 -22.28 8.91 16.44
N MET A 546 -21.80 9.17 17.66
CA MET A 546 -22.07 10.39 18.43
C MET A 546 -20.78 11.22 18.53
N ILE A 547 -20.87 12.49 18.13
CA ILE A 547 -19.77 13.47 18.05
C ILE A 547 -20.14 14.67 18.95
N ASN A 548 -19.21 15.15 19.77
CA ASN A 548 -19.43 16.22 20.76
C ASN A 548 -18.14 17.01 21.08
N SER A 549 -17.92 18.16 20.41
CA SER A 549 -16.82 19.16 20.56
C SER A 549 -15.35 18.68 20.61
N SER A 550 -15.08 17.38 20.69
CA SER A 550 -13.77 16.70 20.81
C SER A 550 -13.95 15.19 21.05
N LYS A 551 -15.09 14.78 21.62
CA LYS A 551 -15.37 13.39 22.00
C LYS A 551 -16.20 12.71 20.93
N LEU A 552 -15.83 11.47 20.63
CA LEU A 552 -16.48 10.61 19.65
C LEU A 552 -16.77 9.24 20.29
N LYS A 553 -18.04 8.81 20.28
CA LYS A 553 -18.48 7.45 20.60
C LYS A 553 -18.94 6.82 19.28
N ASN A 554 -18.08 6.01 18.69
CA ASN A 554 -18.36 5.31 17.45
C ASN A 554 -18.85 3.89 17.76
N GLN A 555 -20.04 3.56 17.27
CA GLN A 555 -20.66 2.24 17.30
C GLN A 555 -21.02 1.77 15.88
N THR A 556 -20.52 2.48 14.85
CA THR A 556 -20.70 2.12 13.44
C THR A 556 -20.11 0.75 13.19
N ARG A 557 -20.90 -0.12 12.58
CA ARG A 557 -20.50 -1.47 12.17
C ARG A 557 -20.41 -1.52 10.66
N ILE A 558 -19.54 -2.38 10.14
CA ILE A 558 -19.43 -2.73 8.73
C ILE A 558 -19.60 -4.23 8.54
N ALA A 559 -20.23 -4.65 7.44
CA ALA A 559 -20.36 -6.05 7.07
C ALA A 559 -19.61 -6.34 5.76
N THR A 560 -18.98 -7.52 5.69
CA THR A 560 -18.23 -8.00 4.53
C THR A 560 -18.41 -9.50 4.33
N VAL A 561 -18.31 -9.95 3.08
CA VAL A 561 -18.29 -11.37 2.72
C VAL A 561 -16.90 -11.96 3.02
N ASN A 562 -16.83 -13.12 3.67
CA ASN A 562 -15.59 -13.87 3.82
C ASN A 562 -15.22 -14.54 2.48
N THR A 563 -13.99 -14.30 2.00
CA THR A 563 -13.50 -14.87 0.73
C THR A 563 -13.20 -16.37 0.78
N GLU A 564 -13.23 -17.02 1.96
CA GLU A 564 -12.96 -18.46 2.10
C GLU A 564 -14.22 -19.33 2.19
N ASP A 565 -15.33 -18.81 2.73
CA ASP A 565 -16.57 -19.57 2.98
C ASP A 565 -17.88 -18.79 2.74
N GLU A 566 -17.79 -17.59 2.15
CA GLU A 566 -18.90 -16.68 1.84
C GLU A 566 -19.74 -16.22 3.05
N THR A 567 -19.28 -16.44 4.29
CA THR A 567 -20.01 -16.01 5.51
C THR A 567 -19.98 -14.50 5.74
N CYS A 568 -20.96 -14.00 6.50
CA CYS A 568 -21.01 -12.62 6.98
C CYS A 568 -19.92 -12.36 8.04
N VAL A 569 -19.07 -11.37 7.80
CA VAL A 569 -18.07 -10.85 8.73
C VAL A 569 -18.44 -9.43 9.13
N LEU A 570 -19.00 -9.29 10.33
CA LEU A 570 -19.40 -8.03 10.96
C LEU A 570 -18.28 -7.48 11.87
N GLU A 571 -17.86 -6.23 11.67
CA GLU A 571 -16.86 -5.54 12.51
C GLU A 571 -17.32 -4.13 12.92
N THR A 572 -17.03 -3.71 14.16
CA THR A 572 -17.15 -2.30 14.58
C THR A 572 -15.94 -1.49 14.10
N LEU A 573 -16.17 -0.28 13.56
CA LEU A 573 -15.10 0.67 13.21
C LEU A 573 -14.34 1.11 14.48
N LYS A 574 -13.02 1.30 14.35
CA LYS A 574 -12.11 1.49 15.49
C LYS A 574 -11.54 2.91 15.52
N GLY A 575 -11.51 3.52 16.70
CA GLY A 575 -11.03 4.89 16.89
C GLY A 575 -11.93 5.92 16.20
N ASN A 576 -11.31 6.95 15.63
CA ASN A 576 -12.00 8.13 15.09
C ASN A 576 -12.38 7.98 13.60
N GLU A 577 -12.53 6.75 13.09
CA GLU A 577 -12.89 6.50 11.69
C GLU A 577 -14.37 6.85 11.44
N THR A 578 -14.61 8.03 10.87
CA THR A 578 -15.93 8.57 10.50
C THR A 578 -16.19 8.59 8.99
N ARG A 579 -15.29 7.98 8.20
CA ARG A 579 -15.43 7.93 6.75
C ARG A 579 -16.42 6.87 6.28
N PHE A 580 -16.96 7.11 5.10
CA PHE A 580 -17.79 6.21 4.31
C PHE A 580 -17.53 6.46 2.83
N ALA A 581 -18.12 5.68 1.92
CA ALA A 581 -17.85 5.83 0.49
C ALA A 581 -19.12 5.68 -0.36
N LEU A 582 -19.04 6.17 -1.60
CA LEU A 582 -19.99 6.02 -2.71
C LEU A 582 -21.41 6.57 -2.47
N LEU A 583 -22.11 6.10 -1.45
CA LEU A 583 -23.47 6.49 -1.11
C LEU A 583 -23.75 6.33 0.40
N ALA A 584 -24.54 7.25 0.97
CA ALA A 584 -25.11 7.08 2.31
C ALA A 584 -26.43 7.85 2.49
N ASN A 585 -27.34 7.26 3.24
CA ASN A 585 -28.66 7.79 3.60
C ASN A 585 -28.73 7.84 5.14
N LEU A 586 -28.58 9.04 5.70
CA LEU A 586 -28.28 9.27 7.10
C LEU A 586 -29.34 10.13 7.78
N PHE A 587 -29.75 9.72 8.97
CA PHE A 587 -30.45 10.56 9.93
C PHE A 587 -29.43 11.29 10.81
N LEU A 588 -29.58 12.60 10.94
CA LEU A 588 -28.74 13.46 11.76
C LEU A 588 -29.63 14.19 12.79
N CYS A 589 -29.35 13.97 14.07
CA CYS A 589 -29.96 14.72 15.17
C CYS A 589 -28.93 15.09 16.24
N GLU A 590 -29.33 15.77 17.32
CA GLU A 590 -28.40 16.14 18.40
C GLU A 590 -28.26 15.00 19.44
N GLY A 591 -28.88 13.85 19.21
CA GLY A 591 -28.74 12.66 20.05
C GLY A 591 -29.26 12.87 21.48
N ILE A 592 -30.36 13.61 21.64
CA ILE A 592 -31.01 13.87 22.93
C ILE A 592 -32.38 13.16 22.99
N THR A 593 -32.92 13.00 24.20
CA THR A 593 -34.29 12.48 24.39
C THR A 593 -35.33 13.55 24.01
N GLY A 594 -36.53 13.08 23.66
CA GLY A 594 -37.64 13.91 23.17
C GLY A 594 -38.80 13.04 22.72
N LYS A 595 -39.86 13.63 22.13
CA LYS A 595 -40.97 12.85 21.58
C LYS A 595 -40.57 12.16 20.27
N VAL A 596 -40.97 10.90 20.11
CA VAL A 596 -40.72 10.05 18.94
C VAL A 596 -41.93 9.20 18.61
N LEU A 597 -41.99 8.69 17.38
CA LEU A 597 -42.92 7.64 16.99
C LEU A 597 -42.38 6.29 17.45
N LYS A 598 -43.02 5.66 18.44
CA LYS A 598 -42.90 4.22 18.69
C LYS A 598 -43.79 3.51 17.66
N VAL A 599 -43.21 2.58 16.91
CA VAL A 599 -43.93 1.71 15.97
C VAL A 599 -43.71 0.27 16.40
N HIS A 600 -44.78 -0.48 16.64
CA HIS A 600 -44.72 -1.89 17.00
C HIS A 600 -45.65 -2.69 16.08
N ALA A 601 -45.14 -3.77 15.49
CA ALA A 601 -45.91 -4.60 14.57
C ALA A 601 -45.49 -6.07 14.68
N LYS A 602 -46.46 -6.99 14.59
CA LYS A 602 -46.19 -8.43 14.52
C LYS A 602 -46.97 -9.10 13.41
N LYS A 603 -46.40 -10.21 12.93
CA LYS A 603 -47.02 -11.17 12.01
C LYS A 603 -47.53 -10.51 10.71
N ARG A 604 -46.66 -10.48 9.70
CA ARG A 604 -46.93 -9.84 8.42
C ARG A 604 -47.92 -10.65 7.58
N ILE A 605 -49.15 -10.15 7.48
CA ILE A 605 -50.21 -10.69 6.61
C ILE A 605 -50.22 -10.07 5.20
N GLY A 606 -49.53 -8.94 5.03
CA GLY A 606 -49.44 -8.18 3.79
C GLY A 606 -48.22 -8.51 2.93
N LYS A 607 -48.17 -7.89 1.74
CA LYS A 607 -47.07 -8.04 0.78
C LYS A 607 -45.88 -7.11 1.04
N LYS A 608 -46.07 -6.03 1.82
CA LYS A 608 -45.06 -5.02 2.09
C LYS A 608 -44.34 -5.32 3.40
N ASP A 609 -43.03 -5.14 3.44
CA ASP A 609 -42.24 -5.18 4.66
C ASP A 609 -42.59 -4.02 5.61
N PHE A 610 -41.93 -3.98 6.77
CA PHE A 610 -42.14 -2.97 7.81
C PHE A 610 -41.88 -1.53 7.33
N ILE A 611 -40.80 -1.32 6.57
CA ILE A 611 -40.41 0.00 6.07
C ILE A 611 -41.22 0.39 4.84
N ALA A 612 -41.39 -0.49 3.84
CA ALA A 612 -42.20 -0.17 2.67
C ALA A 612 -43.69 0.06 3.00
N THR A 613 -44.19 -0.54 4.09
CA THR A 613 -45.53 -0.22 4.61
C THR A 613 -45.61 1.25 5.05
N MET A 614 -44.64 1.72 5.83
CA MET A 614 -44.59 3.11 6.32
C MET A 614 -44.24 4.11 5.22
N GLN A 615 -43.22 3.83 4.40
CA GLN A 615 -42.78 4.67 3.28
C GLN A 615 -43.93 4.91 2.30
N GLN A 616 -44.61 3.86 1.86
CA GLN A 616 -45.69 4.00 0.88
C GLN A 616 -46.95 4.63 1.48
N ALA A 617 -47.17 4.53 2.80
CA ALA A 617 -48.23 5.26 3.47
C ALA A 617 -48.00 6.78 3.41
N LEU A 618 -46.74 7.24 3.55
CA LEU A 618 -46.39 8.65 3.36
C LEU A 618 -46.54 9.07 1.89
N ALA A 619 -46.06 8.25 0.95
CA ALA A 619 -46.18 8.50 -0.48
C ALA A 619 -47.64 8.71 -0.92
N GLN A 620 -48.56 7.92 -0.36
CA GLN A 620 -49.99 7.99 -0.67
C GLN A 620 -50.73 9.12 0.06
N HIS A 621 -50.22 9.59 1.21
CA HIS A 621 -50.87 10.63 2.01
C HIS A 621 -50.35 12.05 1.70
N TYR A 622 -49.08 12.16 1.32
CA TYR A 622 -48.36 13.43 1.13
C TYR A 622 -47.87 13.56 -0.32
N THR A 623 -48.78 13.45 -1.29
CA THR A 623 -48.51 13.43 -2.75
C THR A 623 -47.59 14.55 -3.23
N ASP A 624 -47.85 15.78 -2.80
CA ASP A 624 -47.18 17.00 -3.26
C ASP A 624 -46.23 17.57 -2.18
N LYS A 625 -45.92 16.78 -1.14
CA LYS A 625 -45.14 17.22 0.02
C LYS A 625 -44.11 16.16 0.41
N LEU A 626 -42.83 16.49 0.24
CA LEU A 626 -41.74 15.58 0.66
C LEU A 626 -41.67 15.51 2.19
N VAL A 627 -42.01 14.36 2.75
CA VAL A 627 -41.87 14.03 4.19
C VAL A 627 -40.74 13.01 4.32
N GLY A 628 -39.83 13.21 5.28
CA GLY A 628 -38.72 12.31 5.54
C GLY A 628 -38.63 11.90 7.01
N LEU A 629 -38.29 10.65 7.28
CA LEU A 629 -38.03 10.14 8.63
C LEU A 629 -36.70 9.38 8.69
N GLY A 630 -36.15 9.33 9.89
CA GLY A 630 -35.04 8.45 10.24
C GLY A 630 -35.14 7.95 11.67
N GLY A 631 -34.28 6.99 12.01
CA GLY A 631 -34.27 6.36 13.32
C GLY A 631 -33.73 4.94 13.29
N SER A 632 -34.26 4.09 14.15
CA SER A 632 -33.82 2.72 14.32
C SER A 632 -34.98 1.78 14.65
N PHE A 633 -34.92 0.54 14.18
CA PHE A 633 -35.83 -0.53 14.61
C PHE A 633 -35.07 -1.80 14.97
N VAL A 634 -35.62 -2.59 15.88
CA VAL A 634 -35.20 -3.97 16.11
C VAL A 634 -36.25 -4.92 15.54
N MET A 635 -35.82 -5.86 14.71
CA MET A 635 -36.55 -7.07 14.42
C MET A 635 -36.22 -8.07 15.54
N LYS A 636 -37.18 -8.33 16.45
CA LYS A 636 -36.96 -9.13 17.67
C LYS A 636 -37.08 -10.63 17.44
N GLU A 637 -37.98 -11.02 16.54
CA GLU A 637 -38.27 -12.41 16.19
C GLU A 637 -38.36 -12.57 14.68
N GLY A 638 -38.15 -13.80 14.21
CA GLY A 638 -38.14 -14.15 12.79
C GLY A 638 -36.78 -13.97 12.11
N LYS A 639 -36.82 -13.82 10.78
CA LYS A 639 -35.67 -13.67 9.89
C LYS A 639 -35.91 -12.64 8.80
N ALA A 640 -34.83 -12.13 8.19
CA ALA A 640 -34.86 -11.22 7.06
C ALA A 640 -33.92 -11.65 5.93
N LYS A 641 -34.40 -11.48 4.68
CA LYS A 641 -33.54 -11.43 3.50
C LYS A 641 -32.69 -10.16 3.62
N GLN A 642 -31.37 -10.33 3.60
CA GLN A 642 -30.40 -9.25 3.53
C GLN A 642 -29.39 -9.47 2.41
N HIS A 643 -28.64 -8.44 2.04
CA HIS A 643 -27.44 -8.60 1.20
C HIS A 643 -26.18 -8.00 1.82
N ILE A 644 -25.03 -8.47 1.36
CA ILE A 644 -23.73 -7.83 1.51
C ILE A 644 -23.11 -7.76 0.12
N MET A 645 -22.66 -6.57 -0.29
CA MET A 645 -21.87 -6.40 -1.50
C MET A 645 -20.59 -7.23 -1.45
N SER A 646 -20.28 -7.90 -2.57
CA SER A 646 -18.93 -8.37 -2.87
C SER A 646 -17.91 -7.22 -2.88
N ASP A 647 -16.61 -7.55 -2.86
CA ASP A 647 -15.60 -6.57 -3.25
C ASP A 647 -15.81 -6.13 -4.71
N PHE A 648 -15.29 -4.96 -5.04
CA PHE A 648 -15.62 -4.23 -6.26
C PHE A 648 -15.37 -5.04 -7.54
N SER A 649 -16.43 -5.21 -8.34
CA SER A 649 -16.33 -5.90 -9.64
C SER A 649 -15.26 -5.28 -10.54
N GLU A 650 -14.42 -6.14 -11.13
CA GLU A 650 -13.45 -5.76 -12.18
C GLU A 650 -14.13 -5.40 -13.52
N LYS A 651 -15.43 -5.69 -13.66
CA LYS A 651 -16.21 -5.50 -14.89
C LYS A 651 -17.42 -4.60 -14.64
N PRO A 652 -17.85 -3.78 -15.63
CA PRO A 652 -19.05 -2.97 -15.47
C PRO A 652 -20.30 -3.82 -15.26
N LEU A 653 -21.09 -3.50 -14.24
CA LEU A 653 -22.40 -4.12 -13.94
C LEU A 653 -23.51 -3.23 -14.53
N ASN A 654 -24.13 -3.66 -15.64
CA ASN A 654 -24.97 -2.79 -16.49
C ASN A 654 -26.47 -3.10 -16.38
N SER A 655 -26.84 -4.06 -15.54
CA SER A 655 -28.20 -4.56 -15.41
C SER A 655 -28.50 -5.07 -14.00
N VAL A 656 -29.79 -5.13 -13.65
CA VAL A 656 -30.27 -5.73 -12.39
C VAL A 656 -29.69 -7.13 -12.19
N LYS A 657 -29.71 -7.99 -13.23
CA LYS A 657 -29.21 -9.36 -13.10
C LYS A 657 -27.70 -9.43 -12.81
N GLU A 658 -26.89 -8.57 -13.43
CA GLU A 658 -25.44 -8.50 -13.14
C GLU A 658 -25.15 -7.96 -11.74
N LEU A 659 -26.03 -7.11 -11.20
CA LEU A 659 -25.97 -6.65 -9.81
C LEU A 659 -26.36 -7.78 -8.84
N ASP A 660 -27.51 -8.42 -9.07
CA ASP A 660 -28.01 -9.55 -8.27
C ASP A 660 -27.03 -10.75 -8.27
N ASP A 661 -26.33 -11.00 -9.39
CA ASP A 661 -25.28 -12.02 -9.51
C ASP A 661 -23.99 -11.68 -8.72
N TRP A 662 -23.81 -10.42 -8.30
CA TRP A 662 -22.62 -9.91 -7.59
C TRP A 662 -22.89 -9.62 -6.09
N LEU A 663 -24.15 -9.48 -5.69
CA LEU A 663 -24.57 -9.34 -4.29
C LEU A 663 -24.68 -10.72 -3.61
N HIS A 664 -24.06 -10.91 -2.44
CA HIS A 664 -24.30 -12.11 -1.64
C HIS A 664 -25.56 -11.90 -0.78
N TYR A 665 -26.57 -12.74 -0.97
CA TYR A 665 -27.83 -12.70 -0.22
C TYR A 665 -27.85 -13.71 0.93
N TYR A 666 -28.41 -13.31 2.06
CA TYR A 666 -28.47 -14.09 3.29
C TYR A 666 -29.89 -14.10 3.89
N ASP A 667 -30.21 -15.15 4.65
CA ASP A 667 -31.46 -15.32 5.41
C ASP A 667 -31.14 -15.20 6.92
N MET A 668 -30.86 -13.95 7.34
CA MET A 668 -30.31 -13.59 8.65
C MET A 668 -31.40 -13.57 9.73
N SER A 669 -31.03 -13.95 10.95
CA SER A 669 -31.96 -14.19 12.06
C SER A 669 -32.02 -13.02 13.04
N ALA A 670 -33.18 -12.82 13.65
CA ALA A 670 -33.33 -11.90 14.78
C ALA A 670 -32.49 -12.33 16.00
N PRO A 671 -32.04 -11.39 16.87
CA PRO A 671 -32.33 -9.95 16.85
C PRO A 671 -31.46 -9.13 15.88
N LEU A 672 -32.09 -8.41 14.95
CA LEU A 672 -31.43 -7.47 14.03
C LEU A 672 -31.82 -6.03 14.37
N ILE A 673 -30.83 -5.20 14.69
CA ILE A 673 -30.98 -3.76 14.91
C ILE A 673 -30.66 -3.05 13.60
N ALA A 674 -31.64 -2.36 13.04
CA ALA A 674 -31.52 -1.58 11.82
C ALA A 674 -31.39 -0.08 12.10
N VAL A 675 -30.62 0.61 11.26
CA VAL A 675 -30.48 2.08 11.23
C VAL A 675 -30.63 2.56 9.79
N GLY A 676 -31.34 3.67 9.60
CA GLY A 676 -31.69 4.12 8.25
C GLY A 676 -32.67 5.29 8.18
N THR A 677 -33.11 5.58 6.95
CA THR A 677 -34.04 6.65 6.61
C THR A 677 -35.02 6.23 5.52
N PHE A 678 -36.14 6.94 5.42
CA PHE A 678 -37.09 6.82 4.31
C PHE A 678 -37.80 8.15 4.04
N VAL A 679 -38.18 8.39 2.79
CA VAL A 679 -38.83 9.62 2.31
C VAL A 679 -40.06 9.30 1.45
N SER A 680 -41.05 10.19 1.44
CA SER A 680 -42.35 9.95 0.78
C SER A 680 -42.26 9.79 -0.74
N ALA A 681 -41.28 10.40 -1.41
CA ALA A 681 -41.15 10.34 -2.86
C ALA A 681 -39.69 10.45 -3.34
N GLU A 682 -39.42 9.81 -4.47
CA GLU A 682 -38.25 10.13 -5.31
C GLU A 682 -38.53 11.47 -6.00
N THR A 683 -37.58 12.40 -5.94
CA THR A 683 -37.73 13.78 -6.46
C THR A 683 -36.60 14.13 -7.43
N ASP A 684 -36.58 15.36 -7.94
CA ASP A 684 -35.48 15.96 -8.73
C ASP A 684 -34.10 15.95 -8.03
N LEU A 685 -34.07 15.57 -6.75
CA LEU A 685 -32.86 15.31 -5.99
C LEU A 685 -32.30 13.89 -6.14
N ASP A 686 -32.90 13.00 -6.95
CA ASP A 686 -32.42 11.61 -7.15
C ASP A 686 -32.24 10.89 -5.78
N LEU A 687 -33.36 10.72 -5.07
CA LEU A 687 -33.40 10.21 -3.70
C LEU A 687 -33.64 8.69 -3.68
N ARG A 688 -33.04 7.98 -2.72
CA ARG A 688 -33.39 6.59 -2.39
C ARG A 688 -34.51 6.60 -1.35
N VAL A 689 -35.71 6.18 -1.76
CA VAL A 689 -36.95 6.35 -0.98
C VAL A 689 -36.99 5.59 0.35
N GLN A 690 -36.21 4.52 0.48
CA GLN A 690 -35.95 3.82 1.74
C GLN A 690 -34.55 3.22 1.73
N HIS A 691 -33.83 3.29 2.85
CA HIS A 691 -32.53 2.66 2.99
C HIS A 691 -32.24 2.34 4.46
N PHE A 692 -32.19 1.04 4.78
CA PHE A 692 -31.87 0.53 6.12
C PHE A 692 -30.82 -0.58 6.03
N HIS A 693 -29.78 -0.45 6.84
CA HIS A 693 -28.81 -1.52 7.09
C HIS A 693 -28.98 -2.00 8.54
N SER A 694 -28.79 -3.29 8.78
CA SER A 694 -28.91 -3.90 10.11
C SER A 694 -27.65 -4.60 10.59
N PHE A 695 -27.59 -4.79 11.91
CA PHE A 695 -26.54 -5.51 12.60
C PHE A 695 -27.12 -6.29 13.79
N SER A 696 -26.39 -7.32 14.25
CA SER A 696 -26.72 -8.05 15.47
C SER A 696 -25.54 -8.10 16.45
N HIS A 697 -25.82 -8.68 17.62
CA HIS A 697 -24.81 -9.03 18.62
C HIS A 697 -24.24 -10.44 18.41
N HIS A 698 -24.73 -11.18 17.41
CA HIS A 698 -24.28 -12.52 17.00
C HIS A 698 -23.53 -12.55 15.66
N GLY A 699 -23.10 -11.38 15.15
CA GLY A 699 -22.20 -11.29 13.99
C GLY A 699 -22.87 -11.22 12.61
N GLU A 700 -24.20 -11.12 12.56
CA GLU A 700 -24.95 -10.94 11.31
C GLU A 700 -25.25 -9.45 11.05
N GLY A 701 -25.25 -9.04 9.79
CA GLY A 701 -25.60 -7.68 9.38
C GLY A 701 -25.37 -7.42 7.89
N GLY A 702 -25.99 -6.35 7.38
CA GLY A 702 -25.97 -6.01 5.96
C GLY A 702 -27.16 -5.13 5.57
N HIS A 703 -27.47 -5.12 4.28
CA HIS A 703 -28.59 -4.35 3.71
C HIS A 703 -29.92 -5.10 3.84
N TYR A 704 -30.95 -4.49 4.45
CA TYR A 704 -32.25 -5.13 4.71
C TYR A 704 -33.18 -5.05 3.49
N HIS A 705 -33.76 -6.19 3.07
CA HIS A 705 -34.84 -6.21 2.06
C HIS A 705 -36.24 -6.41 2.67
N ILE A 706 -36.49 -7.54 3.32
CA ILE A 706 -37.83 -7.98 3.77
C ILE A 706 -37.71 -9.15 4.75
N ASP A 707 -38.68 -9.35 5.65
CA ASP A 707 -38.75 -10.58 6.43
C ASP A 707 -39.06 -11.82 5.58
N THR A 708 -38.44 -12.94 5.93
CA THR A 708 -38.62 -14.26 5.31
C THR A 708 -39.55 -15.17 6.13
N THR A 709 -39.88 -14.78 7.36
CA THR A 709 -40.77 -15.51 8.29
C THR A 709 -41.99 -14.65 8.68
N PRO A 710 -42.91 -14.37 7.74
CA PRO A 710 -44.04 -13.46 7.97
C PRO A 710 -44.90 -13.85 9.18
N ASP A 711 -45.11 -15.14 9.42
CA ASP A 711 -45.95 -15.64 10.52
C ASP A 711 -45.41 -15.37 11.93
N THR A 712 -44.09 -15.11 12.07
CA THR A 712 -43.39 -15.00 13.37
C THR A 712 -42.57 -13.72 13.52
N VAL A 713 -42.66 -12.78 12.59
CA VAL A 713 -41.85 -11.54 12.67
C VAL A 713 -42.43 -10.58 13.71
N GLU A 714 -41.56 -10.00 14.56
CA GLU A 714 -41.90 -8.88 15.44
C GLU A 714 -40.92 -7.72 15.22
N TYR A 715 -41.47 -6.52 15.00
CA TYR A 715 -40.75 -5.26 14.84
C TYR A 715 -41.06 -4.28 15.97
N LEU A 716 -40.03 -3.61 16.50
CA LEU A 716 -40.16 -2.43 17.36
C LEU A 716 -39.22 -1.33 16.87
N GLY A 717 -39.78 -0.21 16.39
CA GLY A 717 -39.04 0.93 15.88
C GLY A 717 -39.30 2.23 16.64
N TYR A 718 -38.28 3.09 16.65
CA TYR A 718 -38.36 4.47 17.10
C TYR A 718 -37.89 5.39 15.97
N PHE A 719 -38.76 6.30 15.54
CA PHE A 719 -38.52 7.19 14.40
C PHE A 719 -38.85 8.64 14.73
N ASN A 720 -38.22 9.56 14.02
CA ASN A 720 -38.52 10.98 14.10
C ASN A 720 -38.48 11.62 12.70
N LEU A 721 -39.14 12.78 12.56
CA LEU A 721 -39.25 13.52 11.30
C LEU A 721 -37.99 14.35 11.03
N GLY A 722 -37.53 14.39 9.79
CA GLY A 722 -36.56 15.37 9.34
C GLY A 722 -37.23 16.71 9.03
N GLU A 723 -36.62 17.80 9.50
CA GLU A 723 -36.98 19.18 9.20
C GLU A 723 -36.33 19.63 7.87
N VAL A 724 -35.10 19.18 7.62
CA VAL A 724 -34.32 19.52 6.42
C VAL A 724 -33.74 18.26 5.78
N LEU A 725 -33.74 18.22 4.45
CA LEU A 725 -32.94 17.29 3.66
C LEU A 725 -31.73 18.01 3.04
N TYR A 726 -30.53 17.44 3.20
CA TYR A 726 -29.31 17.85 2.51
C TYR A 726 -28.92 16.80 1.47
N ARG A 727 -28.94 17.16 0.18
CA ARG A 727 -28.47 16.31 -0.91
C ARG A 727 -27.04 16.68 -1.27
N VAL A 728 -26.10 15.80 -0.96
CA VAL A 728 -24.65 16.02 -1.07
C VAL A 728 -24.10 15.21 -2.25
N ASP A 729 -23.35 15.87 -3.15
CA ASP A 729 -22.69 15.22 -4.30
C ASP A 729 -23.66 14.36 -5.14
N LYS A 730 -24.80 14.95 -5.52
CA LYS A 730 -25.82 14.27 -6.35
C LYS A 730 -25.19 13.81 -7.67
N PRO A 731 -25.27 12.52 -8.04
CA PRO A 731 -24.69 12.04 -9.29
C PRO A 731 -25.24 12.78 -10.53
N PRO A 732 -24.43 12.99 -11.57
CA PRO A 732 -24.87 13.69 -12.78
C PRO A 732 -25.85 12.86 -13.64
N MET A 733 -25.97 11.55 -13.35
CA MET A 733 -26.92 10.64 -13.99
C MET A 733 -27.55 9.74 -12.92
N ALA A 734 -28.88 9.75 -12.82
CA ALA A 734 -29.64 8.86 -11.94
C ALA A 734 -29.66 7.43 -12.52
N LEU A 735 -29.27 6.44 -11.70
CA LEU A 735 -29.39 5.04 -12.10
C LEU A 735 -30.84 4.55 -11.97
N GLN A 736 -31.30 3.76 -12.94
CA GLN A 736 -32.66 3.19 -12.97
C GLN A 736 -32.76 1.81 -12.28
N PHE A 737 -31.70 1.39 -11.58
CA PHE A 737 -31.62 0.13 -10.83
C PHE A 737 -30.66 0.29 -9.62
N GLY A 738 -30.57 -0.74 -8.77
CA GLY A 738 -29.69 -0.70 -7.60
C GLY A 738 -30.15 0.28 -6.51
N LYS A 739 -31.46 0.55 -6.42
CA LYS A 739 -32.10 1.31 -5.34
C LYS A 739 -32.94 0.42 -4.40
N ASP A 740 -33.03 -0.88 -4.71
CA ASP A 740 -33.81 -1.93 -4.04
C ASP A 740 -33.30 -2.23 -2.63
#